data_AF-A0ABD6UDR2-F1
#
_entry.id   AF-A0ABD6UDR2-F1
#
_cell.length_a   1.000
_cell.length_b   1.000
_cell.length_c   1.000
_cell.angle_alpha   90.00
_cell.angle_beta   90.00
_cell.angle_gamma   90.00
#
_symmetry.space_group_name_H-M   'P 1'
#
loop_
_entity.id
_entity.type
_entity.pdbx_description
1 polymer ?
#
loop_
_entity_poly.entity_id
_entity_poly.type
_entity_poly.pdbx_seq_one_letter_code
_entity_poly.pdbx_strand_id
1 'polypeptide(L)'
;MGGSLSKRLASLSTASKLMLGFALVLILTALVAVTGLLALREVSAGAELQQRMSALGEQVLRMRQSELAFALSGDSQHAERLAEQAESILQAGQALQGELDSDTAAILAQVEPALADYRSAFARYVELTDNMQLSLQAADWLVVSAANSLDLLQEGLAEDGVDLLKSTQGERGGDSVAQAGKVSKIHQLLLQALDQARQRLEASRRSDSSGQAEIAQAGEAQALAAELRDALDDPGYAAVLGEVVVNVDSFNERLKEYATQLQQQKQVYGQLVAQVEQLLQRVELALETQRQAMHAERQASSGLIIAAAALALLFGLSAAIIISLAIVRPLKRVIGLAESIAAGDLSVRIEQDRRDEIGQLLAAMQGMSANLRDMVGRLQGGVAQISSSAQTLSTTAEQTRQGVNGQKLETDQVATAMSQMTATVHEVARNAEAAAASTEQADQRVGAGSQVVRQTLQRIEQLARAMDATTESIQRLSQDTQRIDAVLDVIKSVAEQTNLLALNAAIEAARAGEQGRGFAVVADEVRALAKRTQQSTAEIESLIAALREGSRRAVTDMEQSASLVNLTVGDANQTEGALAAIAEAVSLISEMNQQIAAAAEQQTAVAEEINRSVTSIRDIADQSATAMDETAASSIQLAELGRELQGMAGHFRLT
;
A
#
# COMPACT_ATOMS: atom_id res chain seq x y z
N MET A 1 34.44 8.92 23.82
CA MET A 1 33.05 9.39 24.08
C MET A 1 32.15 9.49 22.83
N GLY A 2 32.58 9.12 21.61
CA GLY A 2 31.77 9.25 20.39
C GLY A 2 30.70 8.15 20.12
N GLY A 3 30.74 7.03 20.86
CA GLY A 3 29.82 5.90 20.64
C GLY A 3 28.42 6.05 21.25
N SER A 4 28.26 6.83 22.34
CA SER A 4 26.95 6.98 23.00
C SER A 4 26.09 8.08 22.35
N LEU A 5 26.72 9.16 21.87
CA LEU A 5 26.06 10.24 21.14
C LEU A 5 25.57 9.77 19.77
N SER A 6 26.37 8.98 19.04
CA SER A 6 25.96 8.41 17.74
C SER A 6 24.80 7.43 17.87
N LYS A 7 24.77 6.58 18.91
CA LYS A 7 23.63 5.68 19.19
C LYS A 7 22.36 6.44 19.61
N ARG A 8 22.47 7.45 20.46
CA ARG A 8 21.33 8.30 20.86
C ARG A 8 20.79 9.13 19.69
N LEU A 9 21.68 9.67 18.86
CA LEU A 9 21.32 10.33 17.61
C LEU A 9 20.67 9.34 16.65
N ALA A 10 21.17 8.10 16.52
CA ALA A 10 20.56 7.11 15.64
C ALA A 10 19.12 6.74 16.04
N SER A 11 18.78 6.75 17.33
CA SER A 11 17.43 6.45 17.83
C SER A 11 16.44 7.62 17.80
N LEU A 12 16.91 8.85 17.55
CA LEU A 12 16.02 10.01 17.40
C LEU A 12 15.21 9.90 16.11
N SER A 13 13.99 10.43 16.13
CA SER A 13 13.13 10.48 14.95
C SER A 13 13.82 11.22 13.81
N THR A 14 13.58 10.80 12.57
CA THR A 14 14.10 11.46 11.36
C THR A 14 13.67 12.93 11.32
N ALA A 15 12.44 13.24 11.75
CA ALA A 15 11.97 14.59 11.93
C ALA A 15 12.80 15.37 12.97
N SER A 16 13.12 14.78 14.12
CA SER A 16 13.95 15.42 15.15
C SER A 16 15.39 15.66 14.67
N LYS A 17 15.97 14.74 13.90
CA LYS A 17 17.32 14.90 13.30
C LYS A 17 17.35 16.04 12.29
N LEU A 18 16.35 16.13 11.42
CA LEU A 18 16.22 17.20 10.45
C LEU A 18 15.95 18.54 11.14
N MET A 19 15.05 18.58 12.12
CA MET A 19 14.79 19.79 12.91
C MET A 19 16.06 20.30 13.62
N LEU A 20 16.85 19.42 14.25
CA LEU A 20 18.09 19.83 14.92
C LEU A 20 19.11 20.40 13.92
N GLY A 21 19.28 19.77 12.75
CA GLY A 21 20.17 20.26 11.70
C GLY A 21 19.72 21.59 11.11
N PHE A 22 18.45 21.72 10.75
CA PHE A 22 17.89 22.96 10.18
C PHE A 22 17.83 24.09 11.20
N ALA A 23 17.44 23.81 12.45
CA ALA A 23 17.42 24.81 13.51
C ALA A 23 18.83 25.34 13.80
N LEU A 24 19.85 24.48 13.84
CA LEU A 24 21.23 24.89 14.00
C LEU A 24 21.68 25.82 12.86
N VAL A 25 21.39 25.45 11.61
CA VAL A 25 21.72 26.27 10.43
C VAL A 25 20.98 27.60 10.44
N LEU A 26 19.69 27.62 10.78
CA LEU A 26 18.89 28.84 10.88
C LEU A 26 19.40 29.78 11.98
N ILE A 27 19.76 29.24 13.15
CA ILE A 27 20.35 30.02 14.25
C ILE A 27 21.69 30.62 13.81
N LEU A 28 22.56 29.84 13.17
CA LEU A 28 23.83 30.32 12.62
C LEU A 28 23.64 31.38 11.54
N THR A 29 22.64 31.21 10.66
CA THR A 29 22.32 32.18 9.60
C THR A 29 21.78 33.48 10.20
N ALA A 30 20.91 33.40 11.21
CA ALA A 30 20.43 34.56 11.94
C ALA A 30 21.57 35.28 12.69
N LEU A 31 22.51 34.52 13.29
CA LEU A 31 23.69 35.09 13.94
C LEU A 31 24.57 35.85 12.94
N VAL A 32 24.83 35.29 11.76
CA VAL A 32 25.58 35.95 10.67
C VAL A 32 24.84 37.20 10.17
N ALA A 33 23.51 37.13 10.02
CA ALA A 33 22.71 38.29 9.59
C ALA A 33 22.70 39.41 10.63
N VAL A 34 22.57 39.09 11.92
CA VAL A 34 22.58 40.08 13.02
C VAL A 34 23.96 40.72 13.14
N THR A 35 25.04 39.94 13.12
CA THR A 35 26.41 40.47 13.15
C THR A 35 26.72 41.34 11.93
N GLY A 36 26.25 40.96 10.73
CA GLY A 36 26.34 41.80 9.53
C GLY A 36 25.57 43.12 9.64
N LEU A 37 24.35 43.11 10.19
CA LEU A 37 23.55 44.33 10.38
C LEU A 37 24.15 45.27 11.42
N LEU A 38 24.71 44.75 12.52
CA LEU A 38 25.38 45.54 13.55
C LEU A 38 26.64 46.21 13.00
N ALA A 39 27.50 45.46 12.30
CA ALA A 39 28.69 46.00 11.64
C ALA A 39 28.36 47.08 10.60
N LEU A 40 27.28 46.90 9.83
CA LEU A 40 26.87 47.88 8.83
C LEU A 40 26.35 49.18 9.48
N ARG A 41 25.68 49.08 10.64
CA ARG A 41 25.23 50.24 11.42
C ARG A 41 26.41 51.04 11.98
N GLU A 42 27.39 50.39 12.59
CA GLU A 42 28.61 51.04 13.13
C GLU A 42 29.37 51.78 12.02
N VAL A 43 29.60 51.11 10.88
CA VAL A 43 30.30 51.73 9.73
C VAL A 43 29.51 52.91 9.15
N SER A 44 28.17 52.85 9.14
CA SER A 44 27.34 53.97 8.66
C SER A 44 27.37 55.17 9.60
N ALA A 45 27.34 54.95 10.92
CA ALA A 45 27.37 56.02 11.92
C ALA A 45 28.69 56.79 11.89
N GLY A 46 29.83 56.09 11.84
CA GLY A 46 31.12 56.76 11.77
C GLY A 46 31.41 57.47 10.45
N ALA A 47 30.74 57.07 9.34
CA ALA A 47 30.82 57.79 8.07
C ALA A 47 30.08 59.15 8.12
N GLU A 48 28.92 59.21 8.76
CA GLU A 48 28.16 60.44 8.97
C GLU A 48 28.94 61.42 9.88
N LEU A 49 29.57 60.89 10.92
CA LEU A 49 30.41 61.66 11.83
C LEU A 49 31.62 62.30 11.12
N GLN A 50 32.31 61.53 10.27
CA GLN A 50 33.42 62.03 9.45
C GLN A 50 32.98 63.16 8.49
N GLN A 51 31.77 63.08 7.93
CA GLN A 51 31.23 64.14 7.07
C GLN A 51 30.99 65.44 7.85
N ARG A 52 30.43 65.35 9.06
CA ARG A 52 30.19 66.52 9.93
C ARG A 52 31.50 67.17 10.39
N MET A 53 32.52 66.38 10.71
CA MET A 53 33.86 66.92 11.02
C MET A 53 34.51 67.62 9.81
N SER A 54 34.32 67.10 8.60
CA SER A 54 34.85 67.74 7.39
C SER A 54 34.21 69.10 7.13
N ALA A 55 32.91 69.23 7.45
CA ALA A 55 32.20 70.50 7.36
C ALA A 55 32.73 71.54 8.36
N LEU A 56 33.19 71.12 9.54
CA LEU A 56 33.82 71.99 10.53
C LEU A 56 35.08 72.67 9.97
N GLY A 57 35.94 71.92 9.29
CA GLY A 57 37.13 72.47 8.63
C GLY A 57 36.79 73.50 7.54
N GLU A 58 35.73 73.25 6.77
CA GLU A 58 35.23 74.20 5.78
C GLU A 58 34.72 75.51 6.42
N GLN A 59 34.05 75.42 7.58
CA GLN A 59 33.60 76.60 8.32
C GLN A 59 34.77 77.46 8.81
N VAL A 60 35.86 76.85 9.29
CA VAL A 60 37.09 77.58 9.67
C VAL A 60 37.69 78.33 8.48
N LEU A 61 37.71 77.71 7.29
CA LEU A 61 38.18 78.38 6.06
C LEU A 61 37.28 79.57 5.67
N ARG A 62 35.96 79.45 5.82
CA ARG A 62 35.03 80.56 5.58
C ARG A 62 35.23 81.70 6.58
N MET A 63 35.52 81.39 7.84
CA MET A 63 35.88 82.37 8.87
C MET A 63 37.15 83.15 8.49
N ARG A 64 38.18 82.44 7.98
CA ARG A 64 39.41 83.07 7.48
C ARG A 64 39.16 83.97 6.27
N GLN A 65 38.21 83.63 5.40
CA GLN A 65 37.81 84.53 4.30
C GLN A 65 37.19 85.83 4.81
N SER A 66 36.33 85.78 5.84
CA SER A 66 35.74 86.98 6.46
C SER A 66 36.80 87.88 7.10
N GLU A 67 37.81 87.29 7.75
CA GLU A 67 38.96 88.03 8.29
C GLU A 67 39.74 88.76 7.19
N LEU A 68 40.10 88.06 6.11
CA LEU A 68 40.83 88.65 4.98
C LEU A 68 40.03 89.79 4.34
N ALA A 69 38.71 89.64 4.24
CA ALA A 69 37.81 90.69 3.76
C ALA A 69 37.79 91.91 4.70
N PHE A 70 37.81 91.71 6.02
CA PHE A 70 37.93 92.80 7.00
C PHE A 70 39.28 93.53 6.89
N ALA A 71 40.39 92.80 6.81
CA ALA A 71 41.73 93.39 6.70
C ALA A 71 41.90 94.30 5.46
N LEU A 72 41.19 93.99 4.36
CA LEU A 72 41.18 94.79 3.13
C LEU A 72 40.26 96.01 3.21
N SER A 73 39.05 95.85 3.77
CA SER A 73 37.98 96.86 3.69
C SER A 73 37.87 97.76 4.93
N GLY A 74 38.18 97.24 6.12
CA GLY A 74 37.87 97.88 7.41
C GLY A 74 36.37 97.90 7.74
N ASP A 75 35.51 97.21 6.98
CA ASP A 75 34.06 97.23 7.18
C ASP A 75 33.65 96.32 8.36
N SER A 76 33.00 96.89 9.36
CA SER A 76 32.53 96.20 10.57
C SER A 76 31.60 95.01 10.27
N GLN A 77 30.92 94.99 9.11
CA GLN A 77 30.06 93.87 8.72
C GLN A 77 30.86 92.57 8.52
N HIS A 78 32.12 92.65 8.12
CA HIS A 78 32.99 91.47 8.03
C HIS A 78 33.45 90.96 9.40
N ALA A 79 33.61 91.87 10.37
CA ALA A 79 33.93 91.51 11.74
C ALA A 79 32.76 90.81 12.46
N GLU A 80 31.53 91.29 12.26
CA GLU A 80 30.31 90.65 12.78
C GLU A 80 30.12 89.24 12.20
N ARG A 81 30.25 89.08 10.88
CA ARG A 81 30.18 87.76 10.23
C ARG A 81 31.22 86.78 10.76
N LEU A 82 32.44 87.25 11.03
CA LEU A 82 33.48 86.41 11.62
C LEU A 82 33.10 85.95 13.02
N ALA A 83 32.55 86.85 13.85
CA ALA A 83 32.11 86.50 15.19
C ALA A 83 30.97 85.45 15.18
N GLU A 84 30.00 85.59 14.28
CA GLU A 84 28.93 84.59 14.07
C GLU A 84 29.48 83.25 13.59
N GLN A 85 30.41 83.27 12.63
CA GLN A 85 31.05 82.06 12.11
C GLN A 85 31.87 81.35 13.19
N ALA A 86 32.60 82.09 14.02
CA ALA A 86 33.35 81.53 15.14
C ALA A 86 32.41 80.89 16.18
N GLU A 87 31.28 81.51 16.49
CA GLU A 87 30.29 80.92 17.40
C GLU A 87 29.68 79.63 16.82
N SER A 88 29.40 79.62 15.51
CA SER A 88 28.91 78.42 14.82
C SER A 88 29.94 77.27 14.84
N ILE A 89 31.23 77.57 14.64
CA ILE A 89 32.32 76.57 14.72
C ILE A 89 32.43 76.02 16.14
N LEU A 90 32.31 76.86 17.17
CA LEU A 90 32.35 76.44 18.57
C LEU A 90 31.22 75.45 18.89
N GLN A 91 29.99 75.80 18.53
CA GLN A 91 28.82 74.94 18.76
C GLN A 91 28.93 73.61 18.01
N ALA A 92 29.37 73.65 16.74
CA ALA A 92 29.58 72.45 15.94
C ALA A 92 30.69 71.56 16.52
N GLY A 93 31.79 72.15 17.04
CA GLY A 93 32.86 71.43 17.70
C GLY A 93 32.40 70.75 19.00
N GLN A 94 31.65 71.45 19.86
CA GLN A 94 31.13 70.90 21.11
C GLN A 94 30.11 69.79 20.90
N ALA A 95 29.22 69.93 19.91
CA ALA A 95 28.25 68.89 19.57
C ALA A 95 28.93 67.59 19.13
N LEU A 96 30.08 67.68 18.44
CA LEU A 96 30.83 66.52 17.96
C LEU A 96 31.61 65.80 19.06
N GLN A 97 32.04 66.49 20.13
CA GLN A 97 32.89 65.90 21.18
C GLN A 97 32.25 64.69 21.88
N GLY A 98 30.94 64.67 22.07
CA GLY A 98 30.23 63.57 22.74
C GLY A 98 30.01 62.32 21.90
N GLU A 99 30.22 62.41 20.59
CA GLU A 99 30.02 61.33 19.62
C GLU A 99 31.35 60.73 19.10
N LEU A 100 32.48 61.32 19.50
CA LEU A 100 33.83 60.94 19.09
C LEU A 100 34.49 59.95 20.05
N ASP A 101 35.47 59.20 19.56
CA ASP A 101 36.35 58.39 20.40
C ASP A 101 37.24 59.28 21.29
N SER A 102 37.82 58.71 22.34
CA SER A 102 38.55 59.47 23.36
C SER A 102 39.70 60.30 22.78
N ASP A 103 40.38 59.77 21.78
CA ASP A 103 41.58 60.37 21.21
C ASP A 103 41.22 61.51 20.25
N THR A 104 40.21 61.32 19.39
CA THR A 104 39.73 62.39 18.52
C THR A 104 38.99 63.48 19.29
N ALA A 105 38.19 63.13 20.30
CA ALA A 105 37.51 64.10 21.16
C ALA A 105 38.53 64.99 21.91
N ALA A 106 39.64 64.43 22.39
CA ALA A 106 40.70 65.19 23.05
C ALA A 106 41.39 66.19 22.12
N ILE A 107 41.58 65.85 20.84
CA ILE A 107 42.15 66.75 19.84
C ILE A 107 41.14 67.85 19.48
N LEU A 108 39.86 67.49 19.28
CA LEU A 108 38.81 68.45 18.94
C LEU A 108 38.52 69.42 20.09
N ALA A 109 38.66 69.00 21.34
CA ALA A 109 38.56 69.88 22.52
C ALA A 109 39.58 71.03 22.51
N GLN A 110 40.70 70.89 21.78
CA GLN A 110 41.68 71.96 21.62
C GLN A 110 41.27 73.01 20.57
N VAL A 111 40.23 72.77 19.77
CA VAL A 111 39.71 73.76 18.80
C VAL A 111 39.05 74.93 19.52
N GLU A 112 38.33 74.68 20.61
CA GLU A 112 37.68 75.71 21.43
C GLU A 112 38.64 76.78 21.98
N PRO A 113 39.72 76.44 22.70
CA PRO A 113 40.67 77.45 23.19
C PRO A 113 41.42 78.14 22.03
N ALA A 114 41.77 77.44 20.95
CA ALA A 114 42.41 78.05 19.78
C ALA A 114 41.49 79.06 19.08
N LEU A 115 40.20 78.76 19.00
CA LEU A 115 39.20 79.66 18.42
C LEU A 115 38.95 80.87 19.32
N ALA A 116 38.96 80.70 20.63
CA ALA A 116 38.88 81.80 21.59
C ALA A 116 40.08 82.75 21.49
N ASP A 117 41.29 82.20 21.42
CA ASP A 117 42.53 82.96 21.22
C ASP A 117 42.50 83.75 19.90
N TYR A 118 42.03 83.12 18.81
CA TYR A 118 41.86 83.74 17.50
C TYR A 118 40.82 84.87 17.51
N ARG A 119 39.65 84.65 18.13
CA ARG A 119 38.61 85.69 18.29
C ARG A 119 39.15 86.90 19.05
N SER A 120 39.91 86.65 20.12
CA SER A 120 40.52 87.70 20.94
C SER A 120 41.54 88.52 20.15
N ALA A 121 42.41 87.87 19.40
CA ALA A 121 43.35 88.56 18.51
C ALA A 121 42.65 89.37 17.42
N PHE A 122 41.57 88.83 16.84
CA PHE A 122 40.78 89.53 15.82
C PHE A 122 40.07 90.75 16.39
N ALA A 123 39.46 90.65 17.56
CA ALA A 123 38.83 91.79 18.23
C ALA A 123 39.85 92.91 18.48
N ARG A 124 41.08 92.56 18.90
CA ARG A 124 42.17 93.53 19.08
C ARG A 124 42.63 94.15 17.77
N TYR A 125 42.62 93.38 16.67
CA TYR A 125 42.91 93.90 15.34
C TYR A 125 41.85 94.89 14.85
N VAL A 126 40.57 94.59 15.08
CA VAL A 126 39.44 95.51 14.80
C VAL A 126 39.61 96.79 15.60
N GLU A 127 39.82 96.69 16.92
CA GLU A 127 40.02 97.84 17.82
C GLU A 127 41.17 98.75 17.36
N LEU A 128 42.31 98.18 16.99
CA LEU A 128 43.44 98.95 16.46
C LEU A 128 43.11 99.63 15.12
N THR A 129 42.33 98.98 14.26
CA THR A 129 41.89 99.52 12.98
C THR A 129 40.95 100.71 13.18
N ASP A 130 39.99 100.60 14.09
CA ASP A 130 39.05 101.68 14.43
C ASP A 130 39.77 102.87 15.06
N ASN A 131 40.67 102.62 16.01
CA ASN A 131 41.47 103.66 16.66
C ASN A 131 42.35 104.43 15.66
N MET A 132 42.96 103.73 14.70
CA MET A 132 43.71 104.38 13.62
C MET A 132 42.82 105.27 12.77
N GLN A 133 41.62 104.82 12.42
CA GLN A 133 40.67 105.62 11.65
C GLN A 133 40.25 106.88 12.41
N LEU A 134 40.02 106.77 13.72
CA LEU A 134 39.72 107.90 14.60
C LEU A 134 40.89 108.89 14.70
N SER A 135 42.13 108.42 14.89
CA SER A 135 43.32 109.30 14.92
C SER A 135 43.50 110.06 13.61
N LEU A 136 43.23 109.43 12.46
CA LEU A 136 43.31 110.08 11.15
C LEU A 136 42.19 111.13 10.96
N GLN A 137 40.97 110.82 11.37
CA GLN A 137 39.84 111.77 11.33
C GLN A 137 40.07 112.97 12.27
N ALA A 138 40.61 112.74 13.45
CA ALA A 138 40.98 113.80 14.39
C ALA A 138 42.07 114.71 13.81
N ALA A 139 43.10 114.12 13.17
CA ALA A 139 44.14 114.88 12.47
C ALA A 139 43.56 115.74 11.33
N ASP A 140 42.65 115.18 10.53
CA ASP A 140 41.95 115.92 9.46
C ASP A 140 41.17 117.12 10.01
N TRP A 141 40.39 116.89 11.07
CA TRP A 141 39.58 117.93 11.71
C TRP A 141 40.45 119.07 12.29
N LEU A 142 41.59 118.74 12.90
CA LEU A 142 42.52 119.73 13.44
C LEU A 142 43.09 120.65 12.36
N VAL A 143 43.43 120.10 11.19
CA VAL A 143 43.91 120.91 10.06
C VAL A 143 42.80 121.78 9.48
N VAL A 144 41.59 121.23 9.28
CA VAL A 144 40.45 122.01 8.79
C VAL A 144 40.06 123.12 9.76
N SER A 145 40.09 122.85 11.07
CA SER A 145 39.84 123.85 12.11
C SER A 145 40.88 124.98 12.07
N ALA A 146 42.17 124.63 12.04
CA ALA A 146 43.25 125.61 11.91
C ALA A 146 43.14 126.43 10.60
N ALA A 147 42.79 125.80 9.48
CA ALA A 147 42.59 126.46 8.20
C ALA A 147 41.44 127.49 8.26
N ASN A 148 40.31 127.13 8.85
CA ASN A 148 39.17 128.05 9.04
C ASN A 148 39.55 129.25 9.93
N SER A 149 40.27 129.02 11.03
CA SER A 149 40.75 130.09 11.90
C SER A 149 41.73 131.03 11.19
N LEU A 150 42.58 130.50 10.32
CA LEU A 150 43.50 131.29 9.49
C LEU A 150 42.75 132.10 8.41
N ASP A 151 41.71 131.56 7.81
CA ASP A 151 40.92 132.30 6.81
C ASP A 151 40.22 133.52 7.43
N LEU A 152 39.58 133.33 8.59
CA LEU A 152 38.97 134.40 9.38
C LEU A 152 39.99 135.47 9.80
N LEU A 153 41.16 135.02 10.24
CA LEU A 153 42.26 135.90 10.61
C LEU A 153 42.82 136.69 9.41
N GLN A 154 42.96 136.03 8.26
CA GLN A 154 43.44 136.64 7.03
C GLN A 154 42.47 137.74 6.57
N GLU A 155 41.16 137.45 6.60
CA GLU A 155 40.12 138.40 6.19
C GLU A 155 40.09 139.60 7.15
N GLY A 156 40.11 139.37 8.47
CA GLY A 156 40.15 140.43 9.47
C GLY A 156 41.40 141.32 9.36
N LEU A 157 42.60 140.73 9.26
CA LEU A 157 43.85 141.49 9.10
C LEU A 157 43.91 142.28 7.79
N ALA A 158 43.36 141.74 6.71
CA ALA A 158 43.31 142.41 5.42
C ALA A 158 42.30 143.57 5.43
N GLU A 159 41.12 143.37 6.00
CA GLU A 159 40.07 144.39 6.10
C GLU A 159 40.49 145.52 7.04
N ASP A 160 40.93 145.20 8.26
CA ASP A 160 41.46 146.17 9.21
C ASP A 160 42.68 146.91 8.65
N GLY A 161 43.58 146.18 7.98
CA GLY A 161 44.77 146.76 7.36
C GLY A 161 44.42 147.75 6.24
N VAL A 162 43.45 147.42 5.37
CA VAL A 162 42.97 148.29 4.31
C VAL A 162 42.23 149.50 4.88
N ASP A 163 41.45 149.33 5.94
CA ASP A 163 40.73 150.43 6.59
C ASP A 163 41.66 151.38 7.36
N LEU A 164 42.70 150.85 8.01
CA LEU A 164 43.80 151.64 8.57
C LEU A 164 44.56 152.40 7.49
N LEU A 165 44.89 151.76 6.35
CA LEU A 165 45.56 152.42 5.22
C LEU A 165 44.71 153.56 4.65
N LYS A 166 43.39 153.35 4.51
CA LYS A 166 42.46 154.39 4.04
C LYS A 166 42.33 155.54 5.04
N SER A 167 42.11 155.24 6.32
CA SER A 167 41.88 156.25 7.36
C SER A 167 43.12 157.09 7.68
N THR A 168 44.31 156.52 7.51
CA THR A 168 45.59 157.19 7.76
C THR A 168 46.29 157.72 6.50
N GLN A 169 45.59 157.72 5.35
CA GLN A 169 46.13 158.14 4.05
C GLN A 169 47.45 157.45 3.66
N GLY A 170 47.62 156.19 4.07
CA GLY A 170 48.73 155.33 3.69
C GLY A 170 49.92 155.29 4.65
N GLU A 171 49.87 155.95 5.82
CA GLU A 171 50.99 155.91 6.79
C GLU A 171 51.00 154.64 7.67
N ARG A 172 49.84 154.06 8.01
CA ARG A 172 49.72 152.85 8.86
C ARG A 172 48.77 151.81 8.26
N GLY A 173 49.04 150.53 8.49
CA GLY A 173 48.22 149.38 8.02
C GLY A 173 48.89 148.49 6.97
N GLY A 174 50.04 148.91 6.41
CA GLY A 174 50.83 148.08 5.49
C GLY A 174 51.35 146.79 6.14
N ASP A 175 51.69 146.84 7.42
CA ASP A 175 52.14 145.68 8.19
C ASP A 175 51.03 144.63 8.34
N SER A 176 49.78 145.03 8.60
CA SER A 176 48.63 144.12 8.72
C SER A 176 48.32 143.39 7.41
N VAL A 177 48.46 144.06 6.26
CA VAL A 177 48.32 143.42 4.93
C VAL A 177 49.46 142.44 4.65
N ALA A 178 50.70 142.78 5.03
CA ALA A 178 51.85 141.88 4.92
C ALA A 178 51.70 140.65 5.85
N GLN A 179 51.17 140.87 7.06
CA GLN A 179 50.83 139.81 8.02
C GLN A 179 49.74 138.90 7.47
N ALA A 180 48.68 139.43 6.83
CA ALA A 180 47.67 138.63 6.13
C ALA A 180 48.28 137.75 5.03
N GLY A 181 49.29 138.24 4.31
CA GLY A 181 50.07 137.45 3.36
C GLY A 181 50.83 136.28 4.01
N LYS A 182 51.38 136.47 5.22
CA LYS A 182 51.98 135.39 6.01
C LYS A 182 50.93 134.37 6.49
N VAL A 183 49.73 134.81 6.90
CA VAL A 183 48.61 133.92 7.26
C VAL A 183 48.24 132.99 6.11
N SER A 184 48.11 133.53 4.89
CA SER A 184 47.82 132.74 3.69
C SER A 184 48.89 131.67 3.43
N LYS A 185 50.17 131.99 3.71
CA LYS A 185 51.27 131.03 3.58
C LYS A 185 51.18 129.91 4.62
N ILE A 186 50.81 130.22 5.87
CA ILE A 186 50.58 129.23 6.93
C ILE A 186 49.43 128.29 6.51
N HIS A 187 48.32 128.83 6.03
CA HIS A 187 47.18 128.03 5.55
C HIS A 187 47.61 127.05 4.44
N GLN A 188 48.36 127.53 3.45
CA GLN A 188 48.85 126.68 2.36
C GLN A 188 49.77 125.55 2.85
N LEU A 189 50.65 125.84 3.82
CA LEU A 189 51.55 124.84 4.40
C LEU A 189 50.77 123.76 5.18
N LEU A 190 49.70 124.12 5.88
CA LEU A 190 48.86 123.15 6.60
C LEU A 190 48.12 122.18 5.68
N LEU A 191 47.57 122.68 4.57
CA LEU A 191 46.94 121.81 3.57
C LEU A 191 47.95 120.86 2.92
N GLN A 192 49.16 121.35 2.61
CA GLN A 192 50.24 120.49 2.11
C GLN A 192 50.69 119.47 3.14
N ALA A 193 50.74 119.84 4.42
CA ALA A 193 51.10 118.93 5.50
C ALA A 193 50.09 117.78 5.61
N LEU A 194 48.78 118.08 5.51
CA LEU A 194 47.73 117.07 5.52
C LEU A 194 47.80 116.11 4.33
N ASP A 195 48.03 116.61 3.11
CA ASP A 195 48.15 115.75 1.93
C ASP A 195 49.38 114.84 2.02
N GLN A 196 50.52 115.37 2.47
CA GLN A 196 51.72 114.56 2.71
C GLN A 196 51.52 113.54 3.83
N ALA A 197 50.75 113.88 4.87
CA ALA A 197 50.39 112.95 5.94
C ALA A 197 49.68 111.73 5.36
N ARG A 198 48.62 111.96 4.57
CA ARG A 198 47.82 110.90 3.96
C ARG A 198 48.67 110.00 3.07
N GLN A 199 49.48 110.58 2.18
CA GLN A 199 50.32 109.80 1.27
C GLN A 199 51.38 108.95 1.98
N ARG A 200 52.02 109.49 3.03
CA ARG A 200 53.02 108.73 3.81
C ARG A 200 52.39 107.64 4.66
N LEU A 201 51.22 107.90 5.23
CA LEU A 201 50.50 106.90 6.01
C LEU A 201 50.00 105.76 5.12
N GLU A 202 49.53 106.04 3.90
CA GLU A 202 49.22 105.01 2.91
C GLU A 202 50.46 104.21 2.48
N ALA A 203 51.61 104.87 2.29
CA ALA A 203 52.87 104.19 1.98
C ALA A 203 53.34 103.29 3.15
N SER A 204 53.19 103.74 4.39
CA SER A 204 53.55 102.99 5.61
C SER A 204 52.60 101.82 5.87
N ARG A 205 51.35 101.91 5.40
CA ARG A 205 50.40 100.79 5.38
C ARG A 205 50.80 99.70 4.38
N ARG A 206 51.50 100.06 3.29
CA ARG A 206 51.94 99.11 2.23
C ARG A 206 53.39 98.62 2.39
N SER A 207 54.25 99.36 3.09
CA SER A 207 55.68 99.10 3.27
C SER A 207 56.02 98.79 4.73
N ASP A 208 57.07 98.01 4.99
CA ASP A 208 57.57 97.72 6.36
C ASP A 208 58.44 98.82 6.98
N SER A 209 58.63 99.94 6.27
CA SER A 209 59.41 101.07 6.76
C SER A 209 58.64 101.95 7.74
N SER A 210 59.17 102.13 8.95
CA SER A 210 58.74 103.13 9.94
C SER A 210 59.08 104.53 9.45
N GLY A 211 58.17 105.18 8.72
CA GLY A 211 58.36 106.57 8.28
C GLY A 211 58.42 107.53 9.47
N GLN A 212 59.27 108.56 9.41
CA GLN A 212 59.29 109.66 10.39
C GLN A 212 57.89 110.29 10.48
N ALA A 213 57.34 110.34 11.70
CA ALA A 213 55.98 110.84 11.99
C ALA A 213 55.85 112.36 11.81
N GLU A 214 56.97 113.09 11.83
CA GLU A 214 56.97 114.53 11.67
C GLU A 214 56.85 114.93 10.20
N ILE A 215 55.94 115.88 9.94
CA ILE A 215 55.72 116.46 8.63
C ILE A 215 56.40 117.82 8.60
N ALA A 216 57.41 117.96 7.74
CA ALA A 216 58.23 119.17 7.66
C ALA A 216 57.37 120.44 7.47
N GLN A 217 56.35 120.37 6.62
CA GLN A 217 55.43 121.48 6.35
C GLN A 217 54.57 121.85 7.55
N ALA A 218 54.19 120.88 8.40
CA ALA A 218 53.47 121.17 9.65
C ALA A 218 54.39 121.93 10.61
N GLY A 219 55.64 121.48 10.78
CA GLY A 219 56.64 122.18 11.60
C GLY A 219 56.95 123.59 11.08
N GLU A 220 57.05 123.78 9.77
CA GLU A 220 57.24 125.09 9.14
C GLU A 220 56.03 126.01 9.36
N ALA A 221 54.80 125.50 9.18
CA ALA A 221 53.56 126.25 9.42
C ALA A 221 53.47 126.71 10.89
N GLN A 222 53.82 125.82 11.82
CA GLN A 222 53.83 126.12 13.25
C GLN A 222 54.82 127.21 13.60
N ALA A 223 56.07 127.12 13.11
CA ALA A 223 57.11 128.12 13.37
C ALA A 223 56.69 129.49 12.84
N LEU A 224 56.12 129.54 11.63
CA LEU A 224 55.65 130.76 11.00
C LEU A 224 54.43 131.35 11.73
N ALA A 225 53.52 130.51 12.22
CA ALA A 225 52.38 130.93 13.04
C ALA A 225 52.81 131.50 14.41
N ALA A 226 53.80 130.88 15.06
CA ALA A 226 54.35 131.37 16.32
C ALA A 226 55.10 132.70 16.14
N GLU A 227 55.92 132.84 15.09
CA GLU A 227 56.60 134.09 14.74
C GLU A 227 55.58 135.21 14.48
N LEU A 228 54.53 134.92 13.71
CA LEU A 228 53.49 135.90 13.38
C LEU A 228 52.67 136.31 14.60
N ARG A 229 52.36 135.36 15.49
CA ARG A 229 51.66 135.62 16.76
C ARG A 229 52.42 136.64 17.61
N ASP A 230 53.73 136.44 17.78
CA ASP A 230 54.54 137.28 18.66
C ASP A 230 54.79 138.69 18.05
N ALA A 231 54.54 138.86 16.75
CA ALA A 231 54.65 140.12 16.02
C ALA A 231 53.34 140.90 15.88
N LEU A 232 52.21 140.36 16.37
CA LEU A 232 50.90 141.03 16.32
C LEU A 232 50.66 141.86 17.58
N ASP A 233 50.28 143.12 17.39
CA ASP A 233 49.91 144.02 18.50
C ASP A 233 48.48 143.74 19.02
N ASP A 234 47.60 143.13 18.20
CA ASP A 234 46.22 142.82 18.58
C ASP A 234 46.12 141.51 19.39
N PRO A 235 45.62 141.55 20.64
CA PRO A 235 45.52 140.37 21.48
C PRO A 235 44.57 139.29 20.94
N GLY A 236 43.52 139.69 20.21
CA GLY A 236 42.55 138.79 19.60
C GLY A 236 43.15 138.01 18.44
N TYR A 237 43.87 138.68 17.53
CA TYR A 237 44.57 138.04 16.42
C TYR A 237 45.73 137.13 16.90
N ALA A 238 46.47 137.55 17.92
CA ALA A 238 47.47 136.69 18.55
C ALA A 238 46.85 135.44 19.21
N ALA A 239 45.65 135.54 19.81
CA ALA A 239 44.96 134.39 20.37
C ALA A 239 44.58 133.35 19.31
N VAL A 240 44.10 133.79 18.13
CA VAL A 240 43.73 132.90 17.01
C VAL A 240 44.96 132.15 16.47
N LEU A 241 46.12 132.80 16.30
CA LEU A 241 47.35 132.10 15.92
C LEU A 241 47.88 131.17 17.01
N GLY A 242 47.65 131.51 18.28
CA GLY A 242 47.91 130.60 19.40
C GLY A 242 47.11 129.30 19.28
N GLU A 243 45.83 129.40 18.91
CA GLU A 243 44.97 128.24 18.66
C GLU A 243 45.46 127.42 17.45
N VAL A 244 45.87 128.10 16.37
CA VAL A 244 46.46 127.43 15.18
C VAL A 244 47.69 126.61 15.59
N VAL A 245 48.64 127.17 16.34
CA VAL A 245 49.84 126.46 16.81
C VAL A 245 49.47 125.21 17.61
N VAL A 246 48.52 125.32 18.54
CA VAL A 246 48.02 124.18 19.34
C VAL A 246 47.38 123.11 18.45
N ASN A 247 46.63 123.50 17.42
CA ASN A 247 46.03 122.57 16.47
C ASN A 247 47.09 121.84 15.63
N VAL A 248 48.18 122.51 15.23
CA VAL A 248 49.30 121.86 14.52
C VAL A 248 50.07 120.88 15.41
N ASP A 249 50.31 121.24 16.68
CA ASP A 249 50.94 120.33 17.64
C ASP A 249 50.08 119.08 17.87
N SER A 250 48.77 119.28 18.08
CA SER A 250 47.81 118.20 18.25
C SER A 250 47.73 117.31 16.99
N PHE A 251 47.86 117.89 15.80
CA PHE A 251 47.90 117.16 14.54
C PHE A 251 49.12 116.23 14.46
N ASN A 252 50.32 116.74 14.76
CA ASN A 252 51.54 115.92 14.79
C ASN A 252 51.46 114.79 15.84
N GLU A 253 50.87 115.05 17.00
CA GLU A 253 50.65 114.03 18.03
C GLU A 253 49.71 112.92 17.55
N ARG A 254 48.59 113.27 16.90
CA ARG A 254 47.66 112.29 16.29
C ARG A 254 48.30 111.43 15.20
N LEU A 255 49.19 112.00 14.40
CA LEU A 255 49.93 111.25 13.39
C LEU A 255 50.93 110.26 14.01
N LYS A 256 51.57 110.64 15.12
CA LYS A 256 52.47 109.75 15.88
C LYS A 256 51.70 108.61 16.55
N GLU A 257 50.51 108.89 17.09
CA GLU A 257 49.59 107.85 17.60
C GLU A 257 49.21 106.87 16.48
N TYR A 258 48.79 107.37 15.31
CA TYR A 258 48.45 106.54 14.16
C TYR A 258 49.61 105.61 13.75
N ALA A 259 50.84 106.15 13.64
CA ALA A 259 52.02 105.37 13.26
C ALA A 259 52.32 104.26 14.28
N THR A 260 52.15 104.54 15.57
CA THR A 260 52.34 103.57 16.66
C THR A 260 51.27 102.48 16.60
N GLN A 261 50.01 102.85 16.39
CA GLN A 261 48.90 101.91 16.26
C GLN A 261 49.04 101.03 15.02
N LEU A 262 49.51 101.56 13.88
CA LEU A 262 49.78 100.80 12.66
C LEU A 262 50.85 99.71 12.90
N GLN A 263 51.91 100.01 13.64
CA GLN A 263 52.93 99.02 13.98
C GLN A 263 52.36 97.90 14.87
N GLN A 264 51.55 98.27 15.88
CA GLN A 264 50.87 97.30 16.73
C GLN A 264 49.87 96.44 15.93
N GLN A 265 49.12 97.05 15.01
CA GLN A 265 48.15 96.37 14.15
C GLN A 265 48.84 95.30 13.29
N LYS A 266 50.00 95.59 12.68
CA LYS A 266 50.79 94.61 11.92
C LYS A 266 51.23 93.42 12.77
N GLN A 267 51.69 93.67 14.00
CA GLN A 267 52.13 92.60 14.90
C GLN A 267 50.96 91.71 15.32
N VAL A 268 49.82 92.30 15.68
CA VAL A 268 48.59 91.56 16.02
C VAL A 268 48.09 90.74 14.82
N TYR A 269 48.15 91.30 13.61
CA TYR A 269 47.77 90.57 12.40
C TYR A 269 48.66 89.35 12.13
N GLY A 270 49.98 89.46 12.35
CA GLY A 270 50.90 88.32 12.25
C GLY A 270 50.58 87.20 13.26
N GLN A 271 50.22 87.57 14.50
CA GLN A 271 49.77 86.60 15.52
C GLN A 271 48.47 85.91 15.11
N LEU A 272 47.55 86.68 14.51
CA LEU A 272 46.26 86.19 14.06
C LEU A 272 46.38 85.15 12.93
N VAL A 273 47.31 85.37 11.99
CA VAL A 273 47.64 84.38 10.95
C VAL A 273 48.18 83.08 11.56
N ALA A 274 49.08 83.17 12.54
CA ALA A 274 49.62 81.98 13.20
C ALA A 274 48.54 81.19 13.96
N GLN A 275 47.60 81.88 14.59
CA GLN A 275 46.51 81.25 15.35
C GLN A 275 45.52 80.50 14.44
N VAL A 276 45.16 81.04 13.28
CA VAL A 276 44.26 80.34 12.35
C VAL A 276 44.92 79.12 11.71
N GLU A 277 46.23 79.17 11.46
CA GLU A 277 46.99 78.01 10.97
C GLU A 277 47.00 76.88 12.01
N GLN A 278 47.20 77.22 13.29
CA GLN A 278 47.09 76.24 14.37
C GLN A 278 45.67 75.67 14.52
N LEU A 279 44.65 76.50 14.36
CA LEU A 279 43.25 76.07 14.41
C LEU A 279 42.94 75.07 13.28
N LEU A 280 43.36 75.37 12.05
CA LEU A 280 43.21 74.48 10.89
C LEU A 280 43.96 73.15 11.09
N GLN A 281 45.20 73.19 11.59
CA GLN A 281 45.97 71.98 11.90
C GLN A 281 45.29 71.09 12.95
N ARG A 282 44.68 71.67 13.99
CA ARG A 282 43.95 70.90 15.02
C ARG A 282 42.71 70.21 14.45
N VAL A 283 41.96 70.88 13.59
CA VAL A 283 40.79 70.30 12.92
C VAL A 283 41.21 69.19 11.94
N GLU A 284 42.29 69.39 11.19
CA GLU A 284 42.83 68.39 10.27
C GLU A 284 43.38 67.15 10.98
N LEU A 285 44.08 67.35 12.10
CA LEU A 285 44.58 66.24 12.94
C LEU A 285 43.42 65.42 13.52
N ALA A 286 42.36 66.07 14.00
CA ALA A 286 41.18 65.36 14.50
C ALA A 286 40.51 64.52 13.38
N LEU A 287 40.40 65.07 12.17
CA LEU A 287 39.86 64.36 11.01
C LEU A 287 40.66 63.11 10.64
N GLU A 288 41.98 63.18 10.67
CA GLU A 288 42.84 62.05 10.33
C GLU A 288 42.79 60.95 11.39
N THR A 289 42.75 61.31 12.68
CA THR A 289 42.57 60.36 13.78
C THR A 289 41.23 59.60 13.66
N GLN A 290 40.13 60.31 13.36
CA GLN A 290 38.83 59.68 13.15
C GLN A 290 38.83 58.71 11.96
N ARG A 291 39.52 59.06 10.86
CA ARG A 291 39.67 58.15 9.71
C ARG A 291 40.40 56.86 10.09
N GLN A 292 41.47 56.96 10.88
CA GLN A 292 42.21 55.79 11.33
C GLN A 292 41.38 54.89 12.25
N ALA A 293 40.62 55.47 13.18
CA ALA A 293 39.68 54.72 14.03
C ALA A 293 38.63 53.98 13.18
N MET A 294 38.03 54.66 12.20
CA MET A 294 37.09 54.07 11.25
C MET A 294 37.68 52.93 10.41
N HIS A 295 38.95 53.01 10.02
CA HIS A 295 39.64 51.95 9.30
C HIS A 295 39.89 50.71 10.18
N ALA A 296 40.27 50.91 11.45
CA ALA A 296 40.47 49.83 12.40
C ALA A 296 39.16 49.09 12.71
N GLU A 297 38.06 49.83 12.91
CA GLU A 297 36.73 49.27 13.19
C GLU A 297 36.19 48.47 11.99
N ARG A 298 36.36 48.98 10.77
CA ARG A 298 36.00 48.24 9.54
C ARG A 298 36.75 46.91 9.40
N GLN A 299 38.03 46.87 9.75
CA GLN A 299 38.82 45.63 9.68
C GLN A 299 38.38 44.60 10.73
N ALA A 300 38.12 45.04 11.97
CA ALA A 300 37.62 44.17 13.04
C ALA A 300 36.25 43.56 12.68
N SER A 301 35.32 44.39 12.20
CA SER A 301 33.97 43.97 11.81
C SER A 301 33.96 43.04 10.59
N SER A 302 34.83 43.28 9.60
CA SER A 302 35.00 42.35 8.46
C SER A 302 35.54 40.98 8.90
N GLY A 303 36.46 40.94 9.87
CA GLY A 303 37.02 39.69 10.40
C GLY A 303 35.97 38.83 11.12
N LEU A 304 35.12 39.46 11.93
CA LEU A 304 34.03 38.78 12.64
C LEU A 304 32.99 38.19 11.68
N ILE A 305 32.62 38.92 10.62
CA ILE A 305 31.67 38.42 9.61
C ILE A 305 32.24 37.21 8.87
N ILE A 306 33.52 37.27 8.45
CA ILE A 306 34.19 36.15 7.76
C ILE A 306 34.30 34.93 8.68
N ALA A 307 34.66 35.12 9.95
CA ALA A 307 34.74 34.03 10.93
C ALA A 307 33.37 33.39 11.20
N ALA A 308 32.32 34.20 11.36
CA ALA A 308 30.95 33.73 11.54
C ALA A 308 30.44 32.96 10.31
N ALA A 309 30.73 33.46 9.10
CA ALA A 309 30.40 32.78 7.84
C ALA A 309 31.15 31.44 7.68
N ALA A 310 32.44 31.39 8.00
CA ALA A 310 33.23 30.16 7.95
C ALA A 310 32.72 29.09 8.93
N LEU A 311 32.38 29.50 10.16
CA LEU A 311 31.77 28.60 11.16
C LEU A 311 30.40 28.09 10.69
N ALA A 312 29.55 28.96 10.16
CA ALA A 312 28.25 28.56 9.60
C ALA A 312 28.41 27.52 8.48
N LEU A 313 29.39 27.70 7.60
CA LEU A 313 29.69 26.79 6.49
C LEU A 313 30.22 25.43 6.99
N LEU A 314 31.11 25.44 7.99
CA LEU A 314 31.66 24.23 8.60
C LEU A 314 30.59 23.41 9.32
N PHE A 315 29.71 24.07 10.10
CA PHE A 315 28.57 23.41 10.76
C PHE A 315 27.53 22.91 9.76
N GLY A 316 27.26 23.67 8.70
CA GLY A 316 26.37 23.24 7.61
C GLY A 316 26.88 21.96 6.92
N LEU A 317 28.18 21.91 6.60
CA LEU A 317 28.79 20.75 5.96
C LEU A 317 28.80 19.52 6.87
N SER A 318 29.13 19.70 8.15
CA SER A 318 29.11 18.61 9.13
C SER A 318 27.69 18.09 9.41
N ALA A 319 26.68 18.97 9.47
CA ALA A 319 25.28 18.56 9.52
C ALA A 319 24.86 17.73 8.28
N ALA A 320 25.26 18.15 7.08
CA ALA A 320 24.96 17.43 5.83
C ALA A 320 25.57 16.01 5.82
N ILE A 321 26.82 15.86 6.27
CA ILE A 321 27.49 14.56 6.39
C ILE A 321 26.77 13.66 7.41
N ILE A 322 26.41 14.20 8.58
CA ILE A 322 25.70 13.45 9.63
C ILE A 322 24.34 12.97 9.13
N ILE A 323 23.56 13.84 8.46
CA ILE A 323 22.25 13.48 7.89
C ILE A 323 22.39 12.37 6.84
N SER A 324 23.38 12.48 5.94
CA SER A 324 23.65 11.47 4.91
C SER A 324 24.00 10.10 5.51
N LEU A 325 24.84 10.06 6.54
CA LEU A 325 25.22 8.82 7.22
C LEU A 325 24.09 8.25 8.09
N ALA A 326 23.29 9.10 8.73
CA ALA A 326 22.26 8.70 9.69
C ALA A 326 20.92 8.30 9.04
N ILE A 327 20.61 8.81 7.84
CA ILE A 327 19.35 8.59 7.14
C ILE A 327 19.56 7.87 5.80
N VAL A 328 20.38 8.41 4.89
CA VAL A 328 20.49 7.89 3.51
C VAL A 328 21.09 6.50 3.45
N ARG A 329 22.17 6.22 4.18
CA ARG A 329 22.80 4.89 4.21
C ARG A 329 21.85 3.79 4.73
N PRO A 330 21.17 3.95 5.88
CA PRO A 330 20.15 3.00 6.33
C PRO A 330 19.01 2.80 5.34
N LEU A 331 18.53 3.87 4.69
CA LEU A 331 17.48 3.77 3.68
C LEU A 331 17.90 2.88 2.50
N LYS A 332 19.14 3.04 2.01
CA LYS A 332 19.68 2.18 0.94
C LYS A 332 19.74 0.70 1.35
N ARG A 333 20.01 0.39 2.63
CA ARG A 333 19.96 -0.99 3.13
C ARG A 333 18.53 -1.55 3.12
N VAL A 334 17.55 -0.74 3.52
CA VAL A 334 16.13 -1.14 3.47
C VAL A 334 15.69 -1.42 2.03
N ILE A 335 16.11 -0.58 1.08
CA ILE A 335 15.84 -0.80 -0.36
C ILE A 335 16.44 -2.13 -0.82
N GLY A 336 17.72 -2.39 -0.51
CA GLY A 336 18.36 -3.67 -0.87
C GLY A 336 17.66 -4.89 -0.26
N LEU A 337 17.18 -4.79 0.99
CA LEU A 337 16.37 -5.84 1.61
C LEU A 337 15.03 -6.06 0.90
N ALA A 338 14.35 -4.97 0.52
CA ALA A 338 13.11 -5.04 -0.22
C ALA A 338 13.32 -5.66 -1.61
N GLU A 339 14.42 -5.33 -2.30
CA GLU A 339 14.83 -5.96 -3.55
C GLU A 339 15.12 -7.45 -3.38
N SER A 340 15.81 -7.87 -2.30
CA SER A 340 16.01 -9.29 -1.99
C SER A 340 14.69 -10.04 -1.77
N ILE A 341 13.77 -9.47 -0.99
CA ILE A 341 12.44 -10.05 -0.77
C ILE A 341 11.64 -10.13 -2.08
N ALA A 342 11.69 -9.10 -2.92
CA ALA A 342 11.02 -9.07 -4.21
C ALA A 342 11.62 -10.09 -5.21
N ALA A 343 12.91 -10.35 -5.13
CA ALA A 343 13.60 -11.40 -5.87
C ALA A 343 13.36 -12.82 -5.32
N GLY A 344 12.55 -12.96 -4.27
CA GLY A 344 12.17 -14.24 -3.68
C GLY A 344 13.08 -14.72 -2.55
N ASP A 345 14.08 -13.96 -2.11
CA ASP A 345 14.92 -14.32 -0.97
C ASP A 345 14.26 -13.91 0.36
N LEU A 346 13.63 -14.89 1.02
CA LEU A 346 12.97 -14.72 2.31
C LEU A 346 13.82 -15.23 3.48
N SER A 347 15.06 -15.67 3.24
CA SER A 347 15.95 -16.14 4.31
C SER A 347 16.74 -15.01 4.97
N VAL A 348 16.74 -13.83 4.34
CA VAL A 348 17.46 -12.64 4.83
C VAL A 348 17.02 -12.25 6.23
N ARG A 349 17.99 -12.20 7.15
CA ARG A 349 17.76 -11.80 8.54
C ARG A 349 17.80 -10.29 8.67
N ILE A 350 16.67 -9.71 9.07
CA ILE A 350 16.56 -8.26 9.30
C ILE A 350 16.93 -7.95 10.74
N GLU A 351 18.11 -7.34 10.96
CA GLU A 351 18.53 -6.90 12.29
C GLU A 351 17.92 -5.54 12.65
N GLN A 352 17.12 -5.50 13.71
CA GLN A 352 16.46 -4.29 14.19
C GLN A 352 17.31 -3.58 15.25
N ASP A 353 18.32 -2.84 14.81
CA ASP A 353 19.22 -2.08 15.70
C ASP A 353 18.78 -0.62 15.95
N ARG A 354 17.57 -0.23 15.52
CA ARG A 354 17.06 1.15 15.58
C ARG A 354 15.59 1.22 15.99
N ARG A 355 15.22 2.36 16.60
CA ARG A 355 13.86 2.65 17.11
C ARG A 355 13.20 3.86 16.43
N ASP A 356 13.85 4.45 15.43
CA ASP A 356 13.31 5.55 14.63
C ASP A 356 12.37 5.03 13.52
N GLU A 357 11.86 5.90 12.65
CA GLU A 357 10.95 5.52 11.55
C GLU A 357 11.58 4.49 10.61
N ILE A 358 12.91 4.53 10.44
CA ILE A 358 13.65 3.51 9.67
C ILE A 358 13.64 2.16 10.42
N GLY A 359 13.78 2.17 11.74
CA GLY A 359 13.60 0.99 12.58
C GLY A 359 12.18 0.41 12.53
N GLN A 360 11.15 1.25 12.47
CA GLN A 360 9.76 0.83 12.28
C GLN A 360 9.54 0.22 10.89
N LEU A 361 10.14 0.81 9.84
CA LEU A 361 10.09 0.29 8.48
C LEU A 361 10.79 -1.09 8.37
N LEU A 362 11.96 -1.25 9.02
CA LEU A 362 12.65 -2.55 9.11
C LEU A 362 11.78 -3.59 9.82
N ALA A 363 11.11 -3.22 10.91
CA ALA A 363 10.19 -4.12 11.63
C ALA A 363 8.98 -4.52 10.77
N ALA A 364 8.39 -3.57 10.03
CA ALA A 364 7.30 -3.86 9.11
C ALA A 364 7.74 -4.80 7.96
N MET A 365 8.93 -4.56 7.39
CA MET A 365 9.54 -5.46 6.40
C MET A 365 9.83 -6.85 6.96
N GLN A 366 10.24 -6.94 8.24
CA GLN A 366 10.45 -8.22 8.92
C GLN A 366 9.14 -8.98 9.09
N GLY A 367 8.08 -8.30 9.51
CA GLY A 367 6.74 -8.87 9.60
C GLY A 367 6.24 -9.36 8.23
N MET A 368 6.44 -8.56 7.17
CA MET A 368 6.09 -8.93 5.80
C MET A 368 6.86 -10.18 5.33
N SER A 369 8.19 -10.19 5.49
CA SER A 369 9.04 -11.32 5.12
C SER A 369 8.67 -12.59 5.89
N ALA A 370 8.40 -12.48 7.20
CA ALA A 370 7.98 -13.62 8.03
C ALA A 370 6.63 -14.18 7.58
N ASN A 371 5.64 -13.33 7.29
CA ASN A 371 4.33 -13.76 6.80
C ASN A 371 4.41 -14.39 5.42
N LEU A 372 5.21 -13.82 4.50
CA LEU A 372 5.47 -14.43 3.19
C LEU A 372 6.15 -15.80 3.34
N ARG A 373 7.13 -15.92 4.25
CA ARG A 373 7.82 -17.19 4.52
C ARG A 373 6.86 -18.26 5.04
N ASP A 374 5.99 -17.91 6.00
CA ASP A 374 4.97 -18.83 6.52
C ASP A 374 3.97 -19.23 5.42
N MET A 375 3.48 -18.26 4.64
CA MET A 375 2.53 -18.51 3.55
C MET A 375 3.13 -19.44 2.48
N VAL A 376 4.36 -19.18 2.03
CA VAL A 376 5.07 -20.03 1.07
C VAL A 376 5.37 -21.41 1.67
N GLY A 377 5.77 -21.49 2.93
CA GLY A 377 5.99 -22.77 3.62
C GLY A 377 4.71 -23.62 3.70
N ARG A 378 3.58 -23.00 4.05
CA ARG A 378 2.26 -23.66 4.04
C ARG A 378 1.83 -24.07 2.63
N LEU A 379 2.13 -23.26 1.61
CA LEU A 379 1.90 -23.59 0.21
C LEU A 379 2.73 -24.82 -0.21
N GLN A 380 4.02 -24.86 0.08
CA GLN A 380 4.89 -26.01 -0.22
C GLN A 380 4.37 -27.29 0.47
N GLY A 381 3.96 -27.20 1.74
CA GLY A 381 3.35 -28.32 2.46
C GLY A 381 2.01 -28.78 1.84
N GLY A 382 1.13 -27.85 1.50
CA GLY A 382 -0.16 -28.13 0.87
C GLY A 382 -0.02 -28.77 -0.52
N VAL A 383 0.94 -28.30 -1.31
CA VAL A 383 1.26 -28.85 -2.63
C VAL A 383 1.80 -30.27 -2.54
N ALA A 384 2.70 -30.55 -1.59
CA ALA A 384 3.19 -31.91 -1.34
C ALA A 384 2.04 -32.86 -0.98
N GLN A 385 1.08 -32.38 -0.18
CA GLN A 385 -0.11 -33.14 0.16
C GLN A 385 -1.02 -33.38 -1.05
N ILE A 386 -1.26 -32.37 -1.90
CA ILE A 386 -2.01 -32.54 -3.16
C ILE A 386 -1.34 -33.59 -4.05
N SER A 387 -0.02 -33.52 -4.24
CA SER A 387 0.70 -34.50 -5.07
C SER A 387 0.58 -35.92 -4.51
N SER A 388 0.67 -36.10 -3.19
CA SER A 388 0.50 -37.40 -2.53
C SER A 388 -0.93 -37.93 -2.66
N SER A 389 -1.94 -37.07 -2.43
CA SER A 389 -3.35 -37.42 -2.59
C SER A 389 -3.69 -37.76 -4.05
N ALA A 390 -3.16 -37.03 -5.02
CA ALA A 390 -3.33 -37.31 -6.44
C ALA A 390 -2.72 -38.66 -6.83
N GLN A 391 -1.51 -38.98 -6.35
CA GLN A 391 -0.89 -40.28 -6.58
C GLN A 391 -1.71 -41.42 -5.96
N THR A 392 -2.21 -41.22 -4.74
CA THR A 392 -3.07 -42.18 -4.05
C THR A 392 -4.36 -42.40 -4.85
N LEU A 393 -5.01 -41.31 -5.29
CA LEU A 393 -6.24 -41.36 -6.08
C LEU A 393 -6.04 -42.08 -7.42
N SER A 394 -4.93 -41.82 -8.12
CA SER A 394 -4.57 -42.54 -9.35
C SER A 394 -4.39 -44.03 -9.10
N THR A 395 -3.77 -44.42 -7.98
CA THR A 395 -3.56 -45.82 -7.62
C THR A 395 -4.88 -46.51 -7.27
N THR A 396 -5.74 -45.83 -6.50
CA THR A 396 -7.07 -46.34 -6.14
C THR A 396 -7.97 -46.45 -7.36
N ALA A 397 -7.92 -45.50 -8.29
CA ALA A 397 -8.67 -45.57 -9.54
C ALA A 397 -8.26 -46.79 -10.38
N GLU A 398 -6.95 -47.05 -10.52
CA GLU A 398 -6.45 -48.23 -11.23
C GLU A 398 -6.84 -49.54 -10.54
N GLN A 399 -6.74 -49.62 -9.21
CA GLN A 399 -7.20 -50.80 -8.46
C GLN A 399 -8.70 -51.04 -8.63
N THR A 400 -9.50 -49.97 -8.59
CA THR A 400 -10.95 -50.05 -8.79
C THR A 400 -11.28 -50.50 -10.20
N ARG A 401 -10.59 -49.97 -11.21
CA ARG A 401 -10.72 -50.38 -12.62
C ARG A 401 -10.44 -51.87 -12.81
N GLN A 402 -9.41 -52.41 -12.14
CA GLN A 402 -9.12 -53.84 -12.14
C GLN A 402 -10.24 -54.66 -11.46
N GLY A 403 -10.75 -54.18 -10.32
CA GLY A 403 -11.88 -54.81 -9.63
C GLY A 403 -13.15 -54.85 -10.49
N VAL A 404 -13.47 -53.75 -11.17
CA VAL A 404 -14.61 -53.65 -12.10
C VAL A 404 -14.46 -54.60 -13.28
N ASN A 405 -13.26 -54.75 -13.84
CA ASN A 405 -13.00 -55.76 -14.87
C ASN A 405 -13.20 -57.19 -14.36
N GLY A 406 -12.78 -57.47 -13.12
CA GLY A 406 -13.07 -58.75 -12.46
C GLY A 406 -14.58 -59.00 -12.32
N GLN A 407 -15.31 -58.00 -11.81
CA GLN A 407 -16.77 -58.04 -11.70
C GLN A 407 -17.46 -58.27 -13.04
N LYS A 408 -16.97 -57.67 -14.13
CA LYS A 408 -17.50 -57.89 -15.48
C LYS A 408 -17.37 -59.35 -15.91
N LEU A 409 -16.22 -59.97 -15.67
CA LEU A 409 -16.00 -61.39 -15.98
C LEU A 409 -16.95 -62.31 -15.18
N GLU A 410 -17.13 -62.03 -13.89
CA GLU A 410 -18.09 -62.77 -13.06
C GLU A 410 -19.53 -62.56 -13.54
N THR A 411 -19.89 -61.34 -13.92
CA THR A 411 -21.22 -61.00 -14.45
C THR A 411 -21.51 -61.75 -15.75
N ASP A 412 -20.52 -61.87 -16.64
CA ASP A 412 -20.65 -62.65 -17.88
C ASP A 412 -20.83 -64.15 -17.63
N GLN A 413 -20.17 -64.69 -16.60
CA GLN A 413 -20.40 -66.07 -16.14
C GLN A 413 -21.82 -66.26 -15.60
N VAL A 414 -22.32 -65.32 -14.80
CA VAL A 414 -23.70 -65.37 -14.29
C VAL A 414 -24.70 -65.28 -15.45
N ALA A 415 -24.48 -64.42 -16.44
CA ALA A 415 -25.34 -64.33 -17.63
C ALA A 415 -25.41 -65.67 -18.38
N THR A 416 -24.25 -66.31 -18.54
CA THR A 416 -24.16 -67.64 -19.17
C THR A 416 -24.91 -68.69 -18.35
N ALA A 417 -24.73 -68.70 -17.02
CA ALA A 417 -25.41 -69.62 -16.12
C ALA A 417 -26.94 -69.41 -16.13
N MET A 418 -27.41 -68.16 -16.21
CA MET A 418 -28.84 -67.84 -16.31
C MET A 418 -29.45 -68.25 -17.66
N SER A 419 -28.69 -68.12 -18.74
CA SER A 419 -29.11 -68.64 -20.06
C SER A 419 -29.25 -70.16 -20.04
N GLN A 420 -28.30 -70.87 -19.43
CA GLN A 420 -28.39 -72.31 -19.21
C GLN A 420 -29.56 -72.68 -18.30
N MET A 421 -29.77 -71.94 -17.21
CA MET A 421 -30.90 -72.14 -16.30
C MET A 421 -32.24 -72.03 -17.05
N THR A 422 -32.42 -70.98 -17.85
CA THR A 422 -33.63 -70.77 -18.66
C THR A 422 -33.88 -71.97 -19.61
N ALA A 423 -32.83 -72.47 -20.26
CA ALA A 423 -32.94 -73.65 -21.12
C ALA A 423 -33.36 -74.91 -20.33
N THR A 424 -32.77 -75.14 -19.15
CA THR A 424 -33.13 -76.29 -18.30
C THR A 424 -34.55 -76.19 -17.75
N VAL A 425 -35.01 -75.00 -17.37
CA VAL A 425 -36.37 -74.79 -16.88
C VAL A 425 -37.40 -75.04 -17.98
N HIS A 426 -37.14 -74.59 -19.21
CA HIS A 426 -37.96 -74.94 -20.38
C HIS A 426 -37.98 -76.45 -20.66
N GLU A 427 -36.88 -77.16 -20.42
CA GLU A 427 -36.84 -78.61 -20.55
C GLU A 427 -37.67 -79.30 -19.45
N VAL A 428 -37.61 -78.82 -18.21
CA VAL A 428 -38.45 -79.30 -17.11
C VAL A 428 -39.94 -79.09 -17.42
N ALA A 429 -40.34 -77.93 -17.93
CA ALA A 429 -41.72 -77.65 -18.34
C ALA A 429 -42.19 -78.66 -19.41
N ARG A 430 -41.40 -78.85 -20.48
CA ARG A 430 -41.72 -79.81 -21.55
C ARG A 430 -41.78 -81.25 -21.03
N ASN A 431 -40.89 -81.63 -20.11
CA ASN A 431 -40.90 -82.96 -19.52
C ASN A 431 -42.15 -83.17 -18.64
N ALA A 432 -42.59 -82.15 -17.90
CA ALA A 432 -43.81 -82.21 -17.11
C ALA A 432 -45.07 -82.33 -18.00
N GLU A 433 -45.14 -81.59 -19.11
CA GLU A 433 -46.21 -81.73 -20.11
C GLU A 433 -46.23 -83.13 -20.76
N ALA A 434 -45.06 -83.63 -21.18
CA ALA A 434 -44.93 -84.97 -21.76
C ALA A 434 -45.29 -86.07 -20.76
N ALA A 435 -44.92 -85.89 -19.48
CA ALA A 435 -45.31 -86.76 -18.41
C ALA A 435 -46.83 -86.72 -18.22
N ALA A 436 -47.45 -85.54 -18.12
CA ALA A 436 -48.91 -85.39 -17.99
C ALA A 436 -49.68 -86.10 -19.13
N ALA A 437 -49.24 -85.94 -20.38
CA ALA A 437 -49.82 -86.64 -21.53
C ALA A 437 -49.68 -88.17 -21.42
N SER A 438 -48.55 -88.65 -20.90
CA SER A 438 -48.33 -90.08 -20.64
C SER A 438 -49.22 -90.60 -19.51
N THR A 439 -49.44 -89.80 -18.47
CA THR A 439 -50.35 -90.09 -17.36
C THR A 439 -51.80 -90.18 -17.84
N GLU A 440 -52.23 -89.27 -18.72
CA GLU A 440 -53.57 -89.30 -19.34
C GLU A 440 -53.77 -90.57 -20.18
N GLN A 441 -52.76 -90.97 -20.96
CA GLN A 441 -52.82 -92.25 -21.69
C GLN A 441 -52.88 -93.46 -20.76
N ALA A 442 -52.15 -93.43 -19.63
CA ALA A 442 -52.20 -94.50 -18.64
C ALA A 442 -53.59 -94.59 -17.99
N ASP A 443 -54.19 -93.45 -17.64
CA ASP A 443 -55.55 -93.38 -17.09
C ASP A 443 -56.59 -93.99 -18.04
N GLN A 444 -56.53 -93.63 -19.33
CA GLN A 444 -57.38 -94.22 -20.36
C GLN A 444 -57.22 -95.75 -20.46
N ARG A 445 -55.98 -96.25 -20.38
CA ARG A 445 -55.70 -97.70 -20.41
C ARG A 445 -56.19 -98.42 -19.16
N VAL A 446 -56.06 -97.81 -17.99
CA VAL A 446 -56.59 -98.33 -16.73
C VAL A 446 -58.11 -98.38 -16.77
N GLY A 447 -58.77 -97.32 -17.26
CA GLY A 447 -60.21 -97.27 -17.47
C GLY A 447 -60.71 -98.37 -18.42
N ALA A 448 -60.03 -98.57 -19.55
CA ALA A 448 -60.32 -99.67 -20.48
C ALA A 448 -60.10 -101.05 -19.84
N GLY A 449 -59.03 -101.22 -19.07
CA GLY A 449 -58.74 -102.45 -18.32
C GLY A 449 -59.84 -102.78 -17.29
N SER A 450 -60.28 -101.78 -16.51
CA SER A 450 -61.39 -101.91 -15.56
C SER A 450 -62.68 -102.32 -16.26
N GLN A 451 -62.97 -101.77 -17.45
CA GLN A 451 -64.12 -102.19 -18.25
C GLN A 451 -64.03 -103.66 -18.68
N VAL A 452 -62.86 -104.14 -19.11
CA VAL A 452 -62.65 -105.55 -19.49
C VAL A 452 -62.83 -106.49 -18.30
N VAL A 453 -62.31 -106.13 -17.12
CA VAL A 453 -62.50 -106.92 -15.89
C VAL A 453 -63.99 -107.02 -15.53
N ARG A 454 -64.72 -105.89 -15.54
CA ARG A 454 -66.17 -105.88 -15.29
C ARG A 454 -66.96 -106.74 -16.29
N GLN A 455 -66.61 -106.69 -17.58
CA GLN A 455 -67.21 -107.57 -18.58
C GLN A 455 -66.87 -109.05 -18.34
N THR A 456 -65.66 -109.34 -17.86
CA THR A 456 -65.22 -110.69 -17.53
C THR A 456 -66.01 -111.25 -16.34
N LEU A 457 -66.21 -110.46 -15.28
CA LEU A 457 -67.08 -110.82 -14.15
C LEU A 457 -68.50 -111.17 -14.61
N GLN A 458 -69.11 -110.36 -15.48
CA GLN A 458 -70.43 -110.65 -16.05
C GLN A 458 -70.47 -111.98 -16.82
N ARG A 459 -69.42 -112.29 -17.59
CA ARG A 459 -69.30 -113.57 -18.32
C ARG A 459 -69.11 -114.75 -17.37
N ILE A 460 -68.33 -114.58 -16.31
CA ILE A 460 -68.12 -115.60 -15.28
C ILE A 460 -69.42 -115.88 -14.52
N GLU A 461 -70.22 -114.87 -14.20
CA GLU A 461 -71.56 -115.05 -13.62
C GLU A 461 -72.50 -115.83 -14.56
N GLN A 462 -72.43 -115.59 -15.87
CA GLN A 462 -73.17 -116.38 -16.85
C GLN A 462 -72.68 -117.83 -16.90
N LEU A 463 -71.36 -118.05 -16.84
CA LEU A 463 -70.76 -119.39 -16.79
C LEU A 463 -71.19 -120.14 -15.54
N ALA A 464 -71.14 -119.51 -14.36
CA ALA A 464 -71.60 -120.10 -13.10
C ALA A 464 -73.05 -120.63 -13.23
N ARG A 465 -73.96 -119.80 -13.74
CA ARG A 465 -75.36 -120.20 -13.99
C ARG A 465 -75.48 -121.38 -14.96
N ALA A 466 -74.67 -121.41 -16.02
CA ALA A 466 -74.67 -122.51 -16.98
C ALA A 466 -74.13 -123.82 -16.36
N MET A 467 -73.14 -123.74 -15.48
CA MET A 467 -72.61 -124.88 -14.73
C MET A 467 -73.66 -125.45 -13.77
N ASP A 468 -74.39 -124.60 -13.05
CA ASP A 468 -75.49 -125.02 -12.17
C ASP A 468 -76.56 -125.78 -12.95
N ALA A 469 -76.99 -125.24 -14.11
CA ALA A 469 -77.98 -125.88 -14.97
C ALA A 469 -77.49 -127.23 -15.56
N THR A 470 -76.19 -127.31 -15.88
CA THR A 470 -75.56 -128.54 -16.39
C THR A 470 -75.49 -129.61 -15.30
N THR A 471 -75.11 -129.21 -14.08
CA THR A 471 -75.07 -130.08 -12.89
C THR A 471 -76.45 -130.67 -12.61
N GLU A 472 -77.50 -129.84 -12.64
CA GLU A 472 -78.88 -130.29 -12.48
C GLU A 472 -79.28 -131.30 -13.57
N SER A 473 -78.91 -131.05 -14.83
CA SER A 473 -79.23 -131.94 -15.96
C SER A 473 -78.53 -133.30 -15.84
N ILE A 474 -77.26 -133.33 -15.41
CA ILE A 474 -76.51 -134.58 -15.19
C ILE A 474 -77.08 -135.34 -13.98
N GLN A 475 -77.48 -134.64 -12.91
CA GLN A 475 -78.15 -135.26 -11.78
C GLN A 475 -79.48 -135.93 -12.20
N ARG A 476 -80.28 -135.28 -13.06
CA ARG A 476 -81.48 -135.89 -13.64
C ARG A 476 -81.13 -137.13 -14.47
N LEU A 477 -80.10 -137.07 -15.33
CA LEU A 477 -79.62 -138.24 -16.09
C LEU A 477 -79.22 -139.39 -15.16
N SER A 478 -78.51 -139.10 -14.07
CA SER A 478 -78.16 -140.10 -13.06
C SER A 478 -79.40 -140.74 -12.43
N GLN A 479 -80.47 -139.99 -12.17
CA GLN A 479 -81.73 -140.52 -11.66
C GLN A 479 -82.46 -141.38 -12.72
N ASP A 480 -82.48 -140.96 -13.98
CA ASP A 480 -83.11 -141.73 -15.05
C ASP A 480 -82.37 -143.04 -15.34
N THR A 481 -81.03 -143.05 -15.26
CA THR A 481 -80.26 -144.31 -15.36
C THR A 481 -80.59 -145.31 -14.24
N GLN A 482 -80.84 -144.84 -13.01
CA GLN A 482 -81.30 -145.71 -11.92
C GLN A 482 -82.69 -146.31 -12.19
N ARG A 483 -83.56 -145.58 -12.89
CA ARG A 483 -84.88 -146.12 -13.31
C ARG A 483 -84.72 -147.21 -14.38
N ILE A 484 -83.73 -147.10 -15.25
CA ILE A 484 -83.46 -148.11 -16.28
C ILE A 484 -82.96 -149.41 -15.64
N ASP A 485 -82.13 -149.35 -14.59
CA ASP A 485 -81.70 -150.55 -13.83
C ASP A 485 -82.93 -151.40 -13.41
N ALA A 486 -83.96 -150.76 -12.86
CA ALA A 486 -85.20 -151.45 -12.45
C ALA A 486 -85.95 -152.09 -13.63
N VAL A 487 -85.92 -151.49 -14.82
CA VAL A 487 -86.53 -152.06 -16.03
C VAL A 487 -85.72 -153.25 -16.55
N LEU A 488 -84.39 -153.17 -16.52
CA LEU A 488 -83.50 -154.25 -16.94
C LEU A 488 -83.65 -155.48 -16.05
N ASP A 489 -83.82 -155.31 -14.73
CA ASP A 489 -84.11 -156.40 -13.81
C ASP A 489 -85.41 -157.14 -14.17
N VAL A 490 -86.45 -156.41 -14.57
CA VAL A 490 -87.71 -157.00 -15.05
C VAL A 490 -87.48 -157.78 -16.36
N ILE A 491 -86.76 -157.20 -17.33
CA ILE A 491 -86.47 -157.88 -18.62
C ILE A 491 -85.65 -159.15 -18.40
N LYS A 492 -84.64 -159.11 -17.53
CA LYS A 492 -83.81 -160.25 -17.16
C LYS A 492 -84.65 -161.37 -16.56
N SER A 493 -85.54 -161.02 -15.63
CA SER A 493 -86.50 -161.94 -15.02
C SER A 493 -87.45 -162.56 -16.06
N VAL A 494 -87.99 -161.77 -16.98
CA VAL A 494 -88.85 -162.26 -18.08
C VAL A 494 -88.08 -163.19 -19.02
N ALA A 495 -86.85 -162.85 -19.38
CA ALA A 495 -86.00 -163.68 -20.23
C ALA A 495 -85.62 -165.00 -19.54
N GLU A 496 -85.38 -164.98 -18.22
CA GLU A 496 -85.13 -166.20 -17.44
C GLU A 496 -86.35 -167.11 -17.36
N GLN A 497 -87.52 -166.52 -17.10
CA GLN A 497 -88.80 -167.24 -17.17
C GLN A 497 -89.04 -167.85 -18.55
N THR A 498 -88.77 -167.08 -19.61
CA THR A 498 -88.93 -167.54 -21.01
C THR A 498 -87.96 -168.67 -21.35
N ASN A 499 -86.71 -168.60 -20.88
CA ASN A 499 -85.71 -169.66 -21.04
C ASN A 499 -86.13 -170.96 -20.34
N LEU A 500 -86.72 -170.86 -19.13
CA LEU A 500 -87.28 -171.99 -18.40
C LEU A 500 -88.51 -172.60 -19.08
N LEU A 501 -89.43 -171.77 -19.57
CA LEU A 501 -90.60 -172.19 -20.35
C LEU A 501 -90.18 -172.93 -21.63
N ALA A 502 -89.20 -172.38 -22.35
CA ALA A 502 -88.65 -172.97 -23.57
C ALA A 502 -87.93 -174.30 -23.31
N LEU A 503 -87.18 -174.39 -22.20
CA LEU A 503 -86.57 -175.65 -21.76
C LEU A 503 -87.64 -176.73 -21.51
N ASN A 504 -88.72 -176.39 -20.80
CA ASN A 504 -89.81 -177.31 -20.54
C ASN A 504 -90.51 -177.76 -21.85
N ALA A 505 -90.70 -176.84 -22.80
CA ALA A 505 -91.25 -177.16 -24.12
C ALA A 505 -90.32 -178.06 -24.95
N ALA A 506 -89.00 -177.85 -24.91
CA ALA A 506 -88.00 -178.68 -25.60
C ALA A 506 -87.96 -180.11 -25.02
N ILE A 507 -88.08 -180.25 -23.70
CA ILE A 507 -88.18 -181.55 -23.01
C ILE A 507 -89.43 -182.30 -23.48
N GLU A 508 -90.59 -181.64 -23.53
CA GLU A 508 -91.84 -182.30 -23.95
C GLU A 508 -91.85 -182.63 -25.46
N ALA A 509 -91.23 -181.79 -26.29
CA ALA A 509 -91.05 -182.06 -27.72
C ALA A 509 -90.12 -183.26 -27.99
N ALA A 510 -89.05 -183.44 -27.20
CA ALA A 510 -88.20 -184.64 -27.25
C ALA A 510 -88.97 -185.91 -26.85
N ARG A 511 -89.93 -185.78 -25.93
CA ARG A 511 -90.79 -186.87 -25.45
C ARG A 511 -91.79 -187.35 -26.51
N ALA A 512 -92.23 -186.47 -27.40
CA ALA A 512 -93.16 -186.76 -28.50
C ALA A 512 -92.52 -187.47 -29.71
N GLY A 513 -91.21 -187.71 -29.71
CA GLY A 513 -90.49 -188.45 -30.77
C GLY A 513 -90.56 -187.76 -32.14
N GLU A 514 -90.73 -188.53 -33.22
CA GLU A 514 -90.72 -188.01 -34.60
C GLU A 514 -91.79 -186.94 -34.88
N GLN A 515 -92.93 -186.96 -34.16
CA GLN A 515 -93.99 -185.94 -34.29
C GLN A 515 -93.61 -184.59 -33.65
N GLY A 516 -92.66 -184.59 -32.71
CA GLY A 516 -92.24 -183.42 -31.93
C GLY A 516 -91.12 -182.59 -32.55
N ARG A 517 -90.51 -183.05 -33.66
CA ARG A 517 -89.32 -182.39 -34.25
C ARG A 517 -89.53 -180.91 -34.57
N GLY A 518 -90.69 -180.53 -35.12
CA GLY A 518 -90.99 -179.13 -35.42
C GLY A 518 -91.07 -178.26 -34.16
N PHE A 519 -91.70 -178.77 -33.09
CA PHE A 519 -91.81 -178.07 -31.81
C PHE A 519 -90.49 -178.00 -31.05
N ALA A 520 -89.65 -179.03 -31.12
CA ALA A 520 -88.33 -179.04 -30.51
C ALA A 520 -87.45 -177.92 -31.10
N VAL A 521 -87.47 -177.75 -32.42
CA VAL A 521 -86.74 -176.68 -33.11
C VAL A 521 -87.23 -175.29 -32.65
N VAL A 522 -88.55 -175.09 -32.53
CA VAL A 522 -89.10 -173.81 -32.04
C VAL A 522 -88.73 -173.56 -30.58
N ALA A 523 -88.79 -174.59 -29.72
CA ALA A 523 -88.42 -174.46 -28.31
C ALA A 523 -86.94 -174.14 -28.12
N ASP A 524 -86.04 -174.79 -28.87
CA ASP A 524 -84.61 -174.47 -28.87
C ASP A 524 -84.34 -173.06 -29.42
N GLU A 525 -85.09 -172.60 -30.43
CA GLU A 525 -84.98 -171.23 -30.94
C GLU A 525 -85.47 -170.18 -29.92
N VAL A 526 -86.58 -170.44 -29.21
CA VAL A 526 -87.07 -169.56 -28.13
C VAL A 526 -86.08 -169.56 -26.96
N ARG A 527 -85.46 -170.71 -26.63
CA ARG A 527 -84.43 -170.80 -25.60
C ARG A 527 -83.17 -170.03 -25.98
N ALA A 528 -82.73 -170.15 -27.23
CA ALA A 528 -81.63 -169.38 -27.79
C ALA A 528 -81.93 -167.87 -27.77
N LEU A 529 -83.16 -167.48 -28.10
CA LEU A 529 -83.62 -166.09 -28.04
C LEU A 529 -83.63 -165.55 -26.62
N ALA A 530 -84.17 -166.30 -25.65
CA ALA A 530 -84.19 -165.92 -24.24
C ALA A 530 -82.77 -165.77 -23.66
N LYS A 531 -81.85 -166.69 -24.01
CA LYS A 531 -80.42 -166.58 -23.65
C LYS A 531 -79.76 -165.36 -24.30
N ARG A 532 -80.06 -165.06 -25.57
CA ARG A 532 -79.62 -163.81 -26.23
C ARG A 532 -80.19 -162.57 -25.53
N THR A 533 -81.46 -162.57 -25.12
CA THR A 533 -82.08 -161.47 -24.38
C THR A 533 -81.41 -161.25 -23.03
N GLN A 534 -81.11 -162.31 -22.27
CA GLN A 534 -80.35 -162.20 -21.02
C GLN A 534 -78.94 -161.64 -21.24
N GLN A 535 -78.23 -162.13 -22.25
CA GLN A 535 -76.90 -161.64 -22.59
C GLN A 535 -76.94 -160.15 -22.97
N SER A 536 -77.85 -159.74 -23.85
CA SER A 536 -78.02 -158.32 -24.22
C SER A 536 -78.45 -157.46 -23.03
N THR A 537 -79.27 -157.99 -22.12
CA THR A 537 -79.67 -157.26 -20.90
C THR A 537 -78.45 -157.04 -19.98
N ALA A 538 -77.58 -158.04 -19.82
CA ALA A 538 -76.34 -157.90 -19.06
C ALA A 538 -75.34 -156.93 -19.73
N GLU A 539 -75.28 -156.91 -21.07
CA GLU A 539 -74.50 -155.91 -21.81
C GLU A 539 -75.06 -154.49 -21.59
N ILE A 540 -76.38 -154.30 -21.62
CA ILE A 540 -77.01 -152.99 -21.33
C ILE A 540 -76.80 -152.60 -19.86
N GLU A 541 -76.90 -153.54 -18.91
CA GLU A 541 -76.64 -153.30 -17.49
C GLU A 541 -75.20 -152.78 -17.27
N SER A 542 -74.22 -153.35 -17.97
CA SER A 542 -72.84 -152.85 -17.98
C SER A 542 -72.72 -151.44 -18.56
N LEU A 543 -73.44 -151.14 -19.66
CA LEU A 543 -73.46 -149.79 -20.26
C LEU A 543 -74.12 -148.76 -19.34
N ILE A 544 -75.21 -149.12 -18.65
CA ILE A 544 -75.90 -148.22 -17.69
C ILE A 544 -75.03 -147.99 -16.46
N ALA A 545 -74.35 -149.01 -15.94
CA ALA A 545 -73.39 -148.85 -14.86
C ALA A 545 -72.24 -147.89 -15.25
N ALA A 546 -71.72 -148.02 -16.47
CA ALA A 546 -70.72 -147.10 -17.01
C ALA A 546 -71.26 -145.68 -17.19
N LEU A 547 -72.51 -145.52 -17.63
CA LEU A 547 -73.18 -144.22 -17.78
C LEU A 547 -73.42 -143.55 -16.42
N ARG A 548 -73.79 -144.32 -15.39
CA ARG A 548 -73.97 -143.83 -14.02
C ARG A 548 -72.65 -143.35 -13.42
N GLU A 549 -71.58 -144.13 -13.56
CA GLU A 549 -70.25 -143.72 -13.09
C GLU A 549 -69.72 -142.53 -13.90
N GLY A 550 -70.00 -142.46 -15.20
CA GLY A 550 -69.73 -141.28 -16.03
C GLY A 550 -70.46 -140.03 -15.54
N SER A 551 -71.74 -140.16 -15.19
CA SER A 551 -72.57 -139.06 -14.67
C SER A 551 -72.09 -138.58 -13.30
N ARG A 552 -71.72 -139.51 -12.40
CA ARG A 552 -71.16 -139.19 -11.08
C ARG A 552 -69.84 -138.42 -11.19
N ARG A 553 -68.93 -138.89 -12.06
CA ARG A 553 -67.67 -138.17 -12.34
C ARG A 553 -67.94 -136.78 -12.91
N ALA A 554 -68.87 -136.65 -13.85
CA ALA A 554 -69.21 -135.35 -14.42
C ALA A 554 -69.78 -134.37 -13.37
N VAL A 555 -70.57 -134.83 -12.39
CA VAL A 555 -70.99 -133.98 -11.25
C VAL A 555 -69.79 -133.50 -10.42
N THR A 556 -68.87 -134.40 -10.07
CA THR A 556 -67.65 -134.02 -9.34
C THR A 556 -66.79 -133.01 -10.11
N ASP A 557 -66.64 -133.20 -11.43
CA ASP A 557 -65.92 -132.26 -12.30
C ASP A 557 -66.62 -130.88 -12.35
N MET A 558 -67.97 -130.86 -12.34
CA MET A 558 -68.74 -129.61 -12.28
C MET A 558 -68.59 -128.90 -10.92
N GLU A 559 -68.62 -129.62 -9.80
CA GLU A 559 -68.39 -129.06 -8.46
C GLU A 559 -67.00 -128.44 -8.34
N GLN A 560 -65.98 -129.13 -8.85
CA GLN A 560 -64.62 -128.60 -8.90
C GLN A 560 -64.53 -127.34 -9.78
N SER A 561 -65.22 -127.34 -10.92
CA SER A 561 -65.26 -126.18 -11.82
C SER A 561 -65.99 -124.98 -11.20
N ALA A 562 -67.07 -125.21 -10.44
CA ALA A 562 -67.76 -124.16 -9.69
C ALA A 562 -66.86 -123.53 -8.62
N SER A 563 -66.03 -124.33 -7.94
CA SER A 563 -65.02 -123.82 -7.01
C SER A 563 -63.97 -122.94 -7.72
N LEU A 564 -63.47 -123.37 -8.88
CA LEU A 564 -62.54 -122.58 -9.70
C LEU A 564 -63.17 -121.26 -10.19
N VAL A 565 -64.46 -121.27 -10.55
CA VAL A 565 -65.20 -120.06 -10.91
C VAL A 565 -65.24 -119.06 -9.75
N ASN A 566 -65.52 -119.51 -8.53
CA ASN A 566 -65.54 -118.63 -7.34
C ASN A 566 -64.15 -118.03 -7.04
N LEU A 567 -63.09 -118.82 -7.17
CA LEU A 567 -61.71 -118.30 -7.04
C LEU A 567 -61.41 -117.26 -8.12
N THR A 568 -61.83 -117.50 -9.36
CA THR A 568 -61.65 -116.56 -10.48
C THR A 568 -62.40 -115.24 -10.25
N VAL A 569 -63.58 -115.27 -9.63
CA VAL A 569 -64.31 -114.06 -9.21
C VAL A 569 -63.52 -113.29 -8.14
N GLY A 570 -62.93 -113.99 -7.17
CA GLY A 570 -62.05 -113.39 -6.16
C GLY A 570 -60.85 -112.67 -6.78
N ASP A 571 -60.14 -113.34 -7.69
CA ASP A 571 -58.97 -112.79 -8.39
C ASP A 571 -59.36 -111.57 -9.26
N ALA A 572 -60.52 -111.63 -9.92
CA ALA A 572 -61.03 -110.52 -10.74
C ALA A 572 -61.37 -109.28 -9.89
N ASN A 573 -62.02 -109.45 -8.73
CA ASN A 573 -62.29 -108.36 -7.80
C ASN A 573 -60.99 -107.75 -7.23
N GLN A 574 -59.99 -108.58 -6.90
CA GLN A 574 -58.68 -108.10 -6.47
C GLN A 574 -58.00 -107.29 -7.58
N THR A 575 -58.13 -107.74 -8.83
CA THR A 575 -57.62 -107.01 -10.01
C THR A 575 -58.33 -105.68 -10.21
N GLU A 576 -59.64 -105.61 -10.02
CA GLU A 576 -60.40 -104.34 -10.08
C GLU A 576 -59.94 -103.36 -9.00
N GLY A 577 -59.74 -103.83 -7.76
CA GLY A 577 -59.20 -103.00 -6.67
C GLY A 577 -57.78 -102.48 -6.97
N ALA A 578 -56.91 -103.31 -7.55
CA ALA A 578 -55.57 -102.88 -7.97
C ALA A 578 -55.62 -101.83 -9.08
N LEU A 579 -56.50 -101.99 -10.08
CA LEU A 579 -56.68 -101.01 -11.15
C LEU A 579 -57.22 -99.67 -10.61
N ALA A 580 -58.13 -99.69 -9.64
CA ALA A 580 -58.62 -98.47 -8.99
C ALA A 580 -57.51 -97.72 -8.25
N ALA A 581 -56.65 -98.43 -7.50
CA ALA A 581 -55.50 -97.83 -6.84
C ALA A 581 -54.48 -97.24 -7.85
N ILE A 582 -54.27 -97.90 -9.00
CA ILE A 582 -53.43 -97.37 -10.06
C ILE A 582 -54.05 -96.08 -10.65
N ALA A 583 -55.37 -96.04 -10.89
CA ALA A 583 -56.04 -94.85 -11.40
C ALA A 583 -55.87 -93.65 -10.45
N GLU A 584 -56.02 -93.86 -9.14
CA GLU A 584 -55.80 -92.82 -8.13
C GLU A 584 -54.35 -92.29 -8.15
N ALA A 585 -53.36 -93.20 -8.19
CA ALA A 585 -51.96 -92.81 -8.28
C ALA A 585 -51.62 -92.05 -9.57
N VAL A 586 -52.19 -92.47 -10.70
CA VAL A 586 -52.06 -91.81 -12.00
C VAL A 586 -52.69 -90.40 -11.95
N SER A 587 -53.88 -90.25 -11.37
CA SER A 587 -54.51 -88.94 -11.18
C SER A 587 -53.62 -87.99 -10.35
N LEU A 588 -53.03 -88.48 -9.26
CA LEU A 588 -52.11 -87.69 -8.43
C LEU A 588 -50.85 -87.26 -9.21
N ILE A 589 -50.27 -88.16 -10.01
CA ILE A 589 -49.10 -87.83 -10.85
C ILE A 589 -49.47 -86.76 -11.89
N SER A 590 -50.68 -86.80 -12.44
CA SER A 590 -51.16 -85.78 -13.39
C SER A 590 -51.23 -84.39 -12.74
N GLU A 591 -51.79 -84.31 -11.53
CA GLU A 591 -51.85 -83.06 -10.76
C GLU A 591 -50.44 -82.54 -10.43
N MET A 592 -49.52 -83.41 -10.00
CA MET A 592 -48.14 -83.04 -9.74
C MET A 592 -47.45 -82.48 -10.99
N ASN A 593 -47.66 -83.09 -12.16
CA ASN A 593 -47.08 -82.59 -13.42
C ASN A 593 -47.62 -81.20 -13.79
N GLN A 594 -48.90 -80.91 -13.55
CA GLN A 594 -49.45 -79.57 -13.75
C GLN A 594 -48.79 -78.53 -12.83
N GLN A 595 -48.57 -78.88 -11.56
CA GLN A 595 -47.87 -78.00 -10.62
C GLN A 595 -46.41 -77.76 -11.01
N ILE A 596 -45.71 -78.81 -11.48
CA ILE A 596 -44.32 -78.70 -11.96
C ILE A 596 -44.26 -77.77 -13.20
N ALA A 597 -45.19 -77.91 -14.14
CA ALA A 597 -45.25 -77.05 -15.31
C ALA A 597 -45.47 -75.57 -14.92
N ALA A 598 -46.43 -75.29 -14.04
CA ALA A 598 -46.67 -73.94 -13.54
C ALA A 598 -45.46 -73.35 -12.78
N ALA A 599 -44.79 -74.15 -11.95
CA ALA A 599 -43.58 -73.73 -11.25
C ALA A 599 -42.42 -73.44 -12.22
N ALA A 600 -42.29 -74.21 -13.30
CA ALA A 600 -41.29 -73.99 -14.34
C ALA A 600 -41.56 -72.69 -15.13
N GLU A 601 -42.83 -72.35 -15.43
CA GLU A 601 -43.17 -71.06 -16.03
C GLU A 601 -42.78 -69.88 -15.12
N GLN A 602 -43.08 -69.98 -13.82
CA GLN A 602 -42.66 -68.96 -12.84
C GLN A 602 -41.14 -68.82 -12.75
N GLN A 603 -40.41 -69.94 -12.73
CA GLN A 603 -38.95 -69.93 -12.74
C GLN A 603 -38.37 -69.30 -14.01
N THR A 604 -39.03 -69.48 -15.15
CA THR A 604 -38.62 -68.86 -16.42
C THR A 604 -38.70 -67.33 -16.33
N ALA A 605 -39.82 -66.81 -15.81
CA ALA A 605 -39.99 -65.37 -15.61
C ALA A 605 -38.92 -64.77 -14.66
N VAL A 606 -38.61 -65.48 -13.57
CA VAL A 606 -37.55 -65.07 -12.62
C VAL A 606 -36.17 -65.11 -13.28
N ALA A 607 -35.86 -66.15 -14.06
CA ALA A 607 -34.58 -66.26 -14.77
C ALA A 607 -34.38 -65.13 -15.78
N GLU A 608 -35.43 -64.74 -16.52
CA GLU A 608 -35.40 -63.58 -17.43
C GLU A 608 -35.16 -62.26 -16.70
N GLU A 609 -35.80 -62.06 -15.54
CA GLU A 609 -35.61 -60.86 -14.71
C GLU A 609 -34.18 -60.78 -14.16
N ILE A 610 -33.61 -61.91 -13.72
CA ILE A 610 -32.21 -61.98 -13.28
C ILE A 610 -31.29 -61.67 -14.47
N ASN A 611 -31.54 -62.24 -15.65
CA ASN A 611 -30.72 -61.97 -16.84
C ASN A 611 -30.71 -60.49 -17.23
N ARG A 612 -31.87 -59.81 -17.12
CA ARG A 612 -31.97 -58.35 -17.31
C ARG A 612 -31.18 -57.59 -16.25
N SER A 613 -31.23 -58.01 -14.99
CA SER A 613 -30.47 -57.41 -13.89
C SER A 613 -28.96 -57.58 -14.08
N VAL A 614 -28.51 -58.74 -14.53
CA VAL A 614 -27.12 -59.05 -14.87
C VAL A 614 -26.62 -58.15 -16.00
N THR A 615 -27.43 -57.93 -17.04
CA THR A 615 -27.11 -57.00 -18.13
C THR A 615 -26.94 -55.56 -17.60
N SER A 616 -27.84 -55.11 -16.72
CA SER A 616 -27.71 -53.79 -16.06
C SER A 616 -26.44 -53.66 -15.23
N ILE A 617 -26.06 -54.70 -14.47
CA ILE A 617 -24.81 -54.72 -13.70
C ILE A 617 -23.59 -54.59 -14.63
N ARG A 618 -23.62 -55.28 -15.77
CA ARG A 618 -22.56 -55.18 -16.79
C ARG A 618 -22.43 -53.76 -17.33
N ASP A 619 -23.54 -53.10 -17.66
CA ASP A 619 -23.52 -51.72 -18.16
C ASP A 619 -22.98 -50.73 -17.11
N ILE A 620 -23.36 -50.90 -15.83
CA ILE A 620 -22.84 -50.10 -14.70
C ILE A 620 -21.34 -50.34 -14.50
N ALA A 621 -20.87 -51.58 -14.67
CA ALA A 621 -19.45 -51.91 -14.62
C ALA A 621 -18.68 -51.19 -15.73
N ASP A 622 -19.19 -51.18 -16.97
CA ASP A 622 -18.54 -50.46 -18.08
C ASP A 622 -18.50 -48.93 -17.85
N GLN A 623 -19.57 -48.34 -17.30
CA GLN A 623 -19.58 -46.93 -16.91
C GLN A 623 -18.57 -46.64 -15.79
N SER A 624 -18.48 -47.54 -14.80
CA SER A 624 -17.56 -47.42 -13.67
C SER A 624 -16.10 -47.52 -14.12
N ALA A 625 -15.79 -48.42 -15.07
CA ALA A 625 -14.46 -48.50 -15.68
C ALA A 625 -14.07 -47.18 -16.37
N THR A 626 -14.99 -46.60 -17.14
CA THR A 626 -14.79 -45.31 -17.82
C THR A 626 -14.55 -44.17 -16.82
N ALA A 627 -15.36 -44.10 -15.75
CA ALA A 627 -15.21 -43.09 -14.71
C ALA A 627 -13.86 -43.21 -13.95
N MET A 628 -13.36 -44.44 -13.77
CA MET A 628 -12.04 -44.66 -13.18
C MET A 628 -10.91 -44.19 -14.11
N ASP A 629 -11.03 -44.38 -15.42
CA ASP A 629 -10.06 -43.85 -16.40
C ASP A 629 -10.01 -42.31 -16.35
N GLU A 630 -11.15 -41.64 -16.30
CA GLU A 630 -11.23 -40.17 -16.14
C GLU A 630 -10.65 -39.68 -14.80
N THR A 631 -10.90 -40.43 -13.72
CA THR A 631 -10.36 -40.12 -12.39
C THR A 631 -8.83 -40.26 -12.36
N ALA A 632 -8.30 -41.31 -13.00
CA ALA A 632 -6.86 -41.50 -13.13
C ALA A 632 -6.21 -40.38 -13.95
N ALA A 633 -6.81 -40.00 -15.10
CA ALA A 633 -6.32 -38.88 -15.92
C ALA A 633 -6.33 -37.55 -15.15
N SER A 634 -7.42 -37.26 -14.43
CA SER A 634 -7.55 -36.04 -13.62
C SER A 634 -6.53 -36.02 -12.46
N SER A 635 -6.24 -37.17 -11.88
CA SER A 635 -5.22 -37.32 -10.84
C SER A 635 -3.81 -37.03 -11.37
N ILE A 636 -3.50 -37.46 -12.59
CA ILE A 636 -2.22 -37.14 -13.26
C ILE A 636 -2.10 -35.62 -13.46
N GLN A 637 -3.17 -34.97 -13.93
CA GLN A 637 -3.20 -33.51 -14.10
C GLN A 637 -3.04 -32.76 -12.77
N LEU A 638 -3.70 -33.22 -11.69
CA LEU A 638 -3.52 -32.65 -10.34
C LEU A 638 -2.08 -32.80 -9.85
N ALA A 639 -1.43 -33.94 -10.10
CA ALA A 639 -0.04 -34.15 -9.74
C ALA A 639 0.90 -33.24 -10.54
N GLU A 640 0.58 -32.97 -11.82
CA GLU A 640 1.34 -32.04 -12.67
C GLU A 640 1.17 -30.59 -12.21
N LEU A 641 -0.05 -30.14 -11.94
CA LEU A 641 -0.33 -28.82 -11.37
C LEU A 641 0.33 -28.64 -10.00
N GLY A 642 0.33 -29.69 -9.17
CA GLY A 642 1.08 -29.73 -7.92
C GLY A 642 2.58 -29.52 -8.17
N ARG A 643 3.17 -30.21 -9.15
CA ARG A 643 4.58 -30.01 -9.53
C ARG A 643 4.87 -28.59 -10.00
N GLU A 644 3.98 -27.99 -10.78
CA GLU A 644 4.10 -26.60 -11.25
C GLU A 644 4.04 -25.60 -10.08
N LEU A 645 3.08 -25.76 -9.17
CA LEU A 645 2.98 -24.96 -7.94
C LEU A 645 4.20 -25.14 -7.04
N GLN A 646 4.75 -26.35 -6.95
CA GLN A 646 5.99 -26.62 -6.21
C GLN A 646 7.17 -25.91 -6.85
N GLY A 647 7.25 -25.88 -8.18
CA GLY A 647 8.26 -25.12 -8.92
C GLY A 647 8.16 -23.61 -8.67
N MET A 648 6.95 -23.05 -8.76
CA MET A 648 6.71 -21.64 -8.45
C MET A 648 7.05 -21.28 -7.00
N ALA A 649 6.64 -22.11 -6.04
CA ALA A 649 6.96 -21.93 -4.63
C ALA A 649 8.45 -22.16 -4.33
N GLY A 650 9.15 -22.96 -5.15
CA GLY A 650 10.59 -23.20 -5.06
C GLY A 650 11.45 -22.02 -5.51
N HIS A 651 10.88 -21.06 -6.25
CA HIS A 651 11.55 -19.79 -6.55
C HIS A 651 11.84 -18.98 -5.29
N PHE A 652 11.02 -19.15 -4.24
CA PHE A 652 11.20 -18.48 -2.97
C PHE A 652 12.15 -19.25 -2.06
N ARG A 653 13.22 -18.58 -1.63
CA ARG A 653 14.23 -19.14 -0.74
C ARG A 653 13.84 -18.88 0.72
N LEU A 654 13.53 -19.93 1.47
CA LEU A 654 13.01 -19.81 2.84
C LEU A 654 14.10 -19.83 3.92
N THR A 655 15.28 -20.38 3.59
CA THR A 655 16.43 -20.61 4.50
C THR A 655 17.77 -20.26 3.86
#